data_AF-A0A961JQX7-F1
#
_entry.id   AF-A0A961JQX7-F1
#
_cell.length_a   1.000
_cell.length_b   1.000
_cell.length_c   1.000
_cell.angle_alpha   90.00
_cell.angle_beta   90.00
_cell.angle_gamma   90.00
#
_symmetry.space_group_name_H-M   'P 1'
#
loop_
_entity.id
_entity.type
_entity.pdbx_description
1 polymer ?
#
loop_
_entity_poly.entity_id
_entity_poly.type
_entity_poly.pdbx_seq_one_letter_code
_entity_poly.pdbx_strand_id
1 'polypeptide(L)'
;MTVKNQILVNTIDGRYGYFNTRTEAFEYLGSFGTQLTDVSYSDNGNLYGIDFGELYLLDPDDGSATWIADLPVSDANGFLMLGDDTAIVTTLRGDWIEFNVITGEIEVQVTMPNSVYSAGDISVFVNDYGGFDYAISVINTSGETELLRYTYDRTGYTGHILDTLPLDNVFGLAWAGADTNNLFLFAGSTAYGIDYDAIQYVELVDLADSGFGAVAGATDVKLAPYYQDLANYLTWGYWADTGRTARAFVEDTITVNVSAMNGSQKALIQAALDAWEDVADVAFTITTSAGADIRFQRDSTQNTQTWTYPVSGTGGAIDYARINIDAARYSNWDIGDNAYFDIMHEIGHALGLGHAGDYNFTLSDAGILFDYDGQDVSIMSYVDPSTNSDTDADWGDSNGTYPLTPMLADIFAARILYGTADPVRTGNTTYGHNTNLKDARWQIDDMGRKFAMTIVDDGGRDTLDFSGFRQDQVLNLTGGSFSSVGGNTNNLAIMLDTVIENAVGGTGDDTLWGNAAANRLQGGEGNDDLYGATGADTLIGGRDKDMLSGQNGRDVLSGGKGRDILKGGVGNDRLEGGNGIDRFVFKTGWDVDTITDFDARGLIHDRIDLSGLGSVTGWSDLKNNHLERDGGDVVIDGKHGDQLVLVDVRLGDLDKGDFIF
;
A
#
# COMPACT_ATOMS: atom_id res chain seq x y z
N MET A 1 -23.15 7.15 46.02
CA MET A 1 -24.53 6.72 46.34
C MET A 1 -24.74 5.42 45.56
N THR A 2 -24.52 4.28 46.20
CA THR A 2 -24.42 2.99 45.50
C THR A 2 -25.83 2.45 45.24
N VAL A 3 -26.29 2.53 43.99
CA VAL A 3 -27.54 1.88 43.59
C VAL A 3 -27.15 0.53 42.99
N LYS A 4 -27.40 -0.55 43.74
CA LYS A 4 -27.21 -1.92 43.23
C LYS A 4 -28.25 -2.18 42.12
N ASN A 5 -27.81 -2.81 41.04
CA ASN A 5 -28.62 -3.31 39.92
C ASN A 5 -29.16 -2.23 38.95
N GLN A 6 -28.36 -1.23 38.60
CA GLN A 6 -28.66 -0.29 37.50
C GLN A 6 -27.46 -0.15 36.56
N ILE A 7 -27.73 0.09 35.27
CA ILE A 7 -26.73 0.33 34.22
C ILE A 7 -26.46 1.84 34.17
N LEU A 8 -25.21 2.27 34.32
CA LEU A 8 -24.79 3.67 34.16
C LEU A 8 -24.17 3.86 32.76
N VAL A 9 -24.65 4.87 32.03
CA VAL A 9 -24.14 5.25 30.71
C VAL A 9 -23.60 6.68 30.79
N ASN A 10 -22.43 6.96 30.21
CA ASN A 10 -21.86 8.29 30.08
C ASN A 10 -21.45 8.57 28.61
N THR A 11 -21.60 9.82 28.15
CA THR A 11 -21.30 10.23 26.77
C THR A 11 -20.15 11.25 26.73
N ILE A 12 -19.49 11.37 25.56
CA ILE A 12 -18.37 12.30 25.31
C ILE A 12 -18.68 13.75 25.70
N ASP A 13 -19.94 14.19 25.54
CA ASP A 13 -20.39 15.53 25.90
C ASP A 13 -20.79 15.69 27.37
N GLY A 14 -20.43 14.72 28.22
CA GLY A 14 -20.55 14.78 29.68
C GLY A 14 -21.95 14.51 30.22
N ARG A 15 -22.81 13.80 29.47
CA ARG A 15 -24.16 13.42 29.93
C ARG A 15 -24.15 12.00 30.47
N TYR A 16 -24.89 11.77 31.56
CA TYR A 16 -25.01 10.44 32.15
C TYR A 16 -26.46 10.06 32.49
N GLY A 17 -26.73 8.75 32.51
CA GLY A 17 -28.05 8.19 32.83
C GLY A 17 -27.96 6.83 33.54
N TYR A 18 -28.93 6.55 34.42
CA TYR A 18 -29.07 5.27 35.12
C TYR A 18 -30.31 4.53 34.61
N PHE A 19 -30.16 3.26 34.24
CA PHE A 19 -31.22 2.46 33.61
C PHE A 19 -31.46 1.15 34.36
N ASN A 20 -32.72 0.73 34.43
CA ASN A 20 -33.09 -0.49 35.15
C ASN A 20 -33.08 -1.72 34.22
N THR A 21 -33.20 -1.52 32.92
CA THR A 21 -33.24 -2.59 31.93
C THR A 21 -32.35 -2.28 30.73
N ARG A 22 -31.91 -3.33 30.03
CA ARG A 22 -31.06 -3.23 28.83
C ARG A 22 -31.74 -2.38 27.74
N THR A 23 -33.03 -2.62 27.50
CA THR A 23 -33.83 -1.92 26.47
C THR A 23 -33.89 -0.40 26.69
N GLU A 24 -34.00 0.06 27.95
CA GLU A 24 -34.03 1.49 28.27
C GLU A 24 -32.67 2.18 28.00
N ALA A 25 -31.56 1.49 28.28
CA ALA A 25 -30.23 1.99 27.96
C ALA A 25 -29.99 2.05 26.43
N PHE A 26 -30.49 1.04 25.69
CA PHE A 26 -30.42 0.99 24.22
C PHE A 26 -31.19 2.14 23.55
N GLU A 27 -32.41 2.43 24.00
CA GLU A 27 -33.22 3.54 23.46
C GLU A 27 -32.59 4.92 23.75
N TYR A 28 -31.91 5.07 24.89
CA TYR A 28 -31.20 6.30 25.24
C TYR A 28 -29.98 6.53 24.33
N LEU A 29 -29.17 5.51 24.08
CA LEU A 29 -27.98 5.59 23.23
C LEU A 29 -28.30 5.81 21.75
N GLY A 30 -29.33 5.14 21.22
CA GLY A 30 -29.76 5.29 19.83
C GLY A 30 -30.26 6.69 19.46
N SER A 31 -30.51 7.55 20.46
CA SER A 31 -31.03 8.90 20.25
C SER A 31 -29.96 9.98 20.03
N PHE A 32 -28.66 9.66 20.17
CA PHE A 32 -27.58 10.67 20.14
C PHE A 32 -26.49 10.51 19.07
N GLY A 33 -26.39 9.38 18.36
CA GLY A 33 -25.49 9.26 17.18
C GLY A 33 -23.99 9.55 17.43
N THR A 34 -23.49 9.35 18.66
CA THR A 34 -22.11 9.71 19.08
C THR A 34 -21.33 8.53 19.67
N GLN A 35 -20.01 8.54 19.48
CA GLN A 35 -19.03 7.60 20.04
C GLN A 35 -18.99 7.63 21.59
N LEU A 36 -18.70 6.46 22.19
CA LEU A 36 -18.61 6.23 23.64
C LEU A 36 -17.17 6.38 24.12
N THR A 37 -16.95 6.98 25.29
CA THR A 37 -15.63 7.04 25.92
C THR A 37 -15.52 6.30 27.24
N ASP A 38 -16.62 6.01 27.94
CA ASP A 38 -16.53 5.30 29.22
C ASP A 38 -17.87 4.68 29.64
N VAL A 39 -17.88 3.38 29.95
CA VAL A 39 -19.07 2.66 30.46
C VAL A 39 -18.65 1.75 31.60
N SER A 40 -19.20 2.00 32.80
CA SER A 40 -18.91 1.21 34.00
C SER A 40 -20.11 0.32 34.35
N TYR A 41 -19.91 -0.99 34.39
CA TYR A 41 -20.87 -1.96 34.94
C TYR A 41 -20.40 -2.45 36.31
N SER A 42 -21.27 -2.44 37.33
CA SER A 42 -20.96 -3.04 38.62
C SER A 42 -21.75 -4.33 38.81
N ASP A 43 -21.06 -5.47 38.77
CA ASP A 43 -21.45 -6.60 39.61
C ASP A 43 -20.24 -7.10 40.40
N ASN A 44 -20.46 -7.40 41.68
CA ASN A 44 -19.46 -7.84 42.67
C ASN A 44 -18.27 -6.90 43.04
N GLY A 45 -18.20 -5.66 42.54
CA GLY A 45 -17.36 -4.61 43.14
C GLY A 45 -15.96 -4.40 42.55
N ASN A 46 -15.66 -5.00 41.40
CA ASN A 46 -14.45 -4.73 40.62
C ASN A 46 -14.74 -3.76 39.47
N LEU A 47 -13.80 -2.86 39.17
CA LEU A 47 -13.86 -1.92 38.05
C LEU A 47 -12.90 -2.40 36.95
N TYR A 48 -13.27 -2.30 35.67
CA TYR A 48 -12.45 -2.77 34.55
C TYR A 48 -12.35 -1.68 33.47
N GLY A 49 -11.22 -1.59 32.79
CA GLY A 49 -10.96 -0.65 31.69
C GLY A 49 -10.32 -1.36 30.49
N ILE A 50 -10.51 -0.85 29.28
CA ILE A 50 -9.86 -1.36 28.06
C ILE A 50 -9.20 -0.17 27.36
N ASP A 51 -7.96 -0.35 26.91
CA ASP A 51 -7.20 0.62 26.13
C ASP A 51 -6.52 -0.11 24.96
N PHE A 52 -6.90 0.21 23.72
CA PHE A 52 -6.36 -0.36 22.46
C PHE A 52 -6.15 -1.88 22.45
N GLY A 53 -7.22 -2.63 22.76
CA GLY A 53 -7.18 -4.09 22.74
C GLY A 53 -6.57 -4.73 23.99
N GLU A 54 -6.17 -3.97 25.00
CA GLU A 54 -5.68 -4.51 26.29
C GLU A 54 -6.74 -4.33 27.40
N LEU A 55 -7.01 -5.38 28.18
CA LEU A 55 -7.98 -5.38 29.29
C LEU A 55 -7.29 -5.19 30.64
N TYR A 56 -7.82 -4.27 31.46
CA TYR A 56 -7.31 -3.90 32.77
C TYR A 56 -8.35 -4.04 33.89
N LEU A 57 -7.92 -4.45 35.08
CA LEU A 57 -8.64 -4.33 36.35
C LEU A 57 -8.23 -3.01 37.02
N LEU A 58 -9.19 -2.14 37.29
CA LEU A 58 -8.99 -0.85 37.93
C LEU A 58 -9.27 -0.94 39.44
N ASP A 59 -8.34 -0.46 40.26
CA ASP A 59 -8.54 -0.33 41.70
C ASP A 59 -9.36 0.95 41.99
N PRO A 60 -10.55 0.84 42.60
CA PRO A 60 -11.41 1.98 42.85
C PRO A 60 -10.92 2.94 43.94
N ASP A 61 -9.96 2.52 44.77
CA ASP A 61 -9.45 3.34 45.89
C ASP A 61 -8.30 4.27 45.47
N ASP A 62 -7.49 3.88 44.48
CA ASP A 62 -6.34 4.67 44.01
C ASP A 62 -6.23 4.88 42.48
N GLY A 63 -7.10 4.24 41.69
CA GLY A 63 -7.16 4.39 40.24
C GLY A 63 -6.08 3.61 39.48
N SER A 64 -5.32 2.74 40.15
CA SER A 64 -4.31 1.91 39.50
C SER A 64 -4.94 0.83 38.59
N ALA A 65 -4.25 0.49 37.49
CA ALA A 65 -4.70 -0.48 36.51
C ALA A 65 -3.80 -1.72 36.52
N THR A 66 -4.40 -2.91 36.59
CA THR A 66 -3.72 -4.21 36.51
C THR A 66 -4.12 -4.91 35.23
N TRP A 67 -3.19 -5.10 34.30
CA TRP A 67 -3.44 -5.83 33.06
C TRP A 67 -3.94 -7.26 33.32
N ILE A 68 -4.89 -7.72 32.50
CA ILE A 68 -5.54 -9.02 32.61
C ILE A 68 -5.24 -9.88 31.38
N ALA A 69 -5.47 -9.34 30.18
CA ALA A 69 -5.34 -10.08 28.92
C ALA A 69 -5.36 -9.13 27.72
N ASP A 70 -4.78 -9.57 26.61
CA ASP A 70 -4.94 -8.94 25.30
C ASP A 70 -6.19 -9.50 24.62
N LEU A 71 -6.90 -8.61 23.92
CA LEU A 71 -8.08 -8.91 23.13
C LEU A 71 -7.67 -9.14 21.68
N PRO A 72 -8.32 -10.08 20.97
CA PRO A 72 -7.97 -10.44 19.59
C PRO A 72 -8.32 -9.36 18.53
N VAL A 73 -8.57 -8.11 18.95
CA VAL A 73 -8.92 -6.97 18.11
C VAL A 73 -8.17 -5.73 18.59
N SER A 74 -7.20 -5.26 17.79
CA SER A 74 -6.30 -4.12 18.08
C SER A 74 -6.99 -2.74 18.11
N ASP A 75 -8.23 -2.68 17.63
CA ASP A 75 -8.92 -1.42 17.29
C ASP A 75 -10.16 -1.20 18.20
N ALA A 76 -10.28 -1.96 19.28
CA ALA A 76 -11.45 -1.96 20.15
C ALA A 76 -11.44 -0.77 21.12
N ASN A 77 -12.56 -0.03 21.19
CA ASN A 77 -12.78 1.02 22.18
C ASN A 77 -14.15 0.82 22.88
N GLY A 78 -14.13 0.73 24.21
CA GLY A 78 -15.32 0.66 25.08
C GLY A 78 -16.00 -0.70 25.18
N PHE A 79 -16.68 -0.94 26.31
CA PHE A 79 -17.41 -2.18 26.58
C PHE A 79 -18.75 -1.95 27.30
N LEU A 80 -19.76 -2.76 26.99
CA LEU A 80 -20.98 -2.90 27.81
C LEU A 80 -21.09 -4.35 28.29
N MET A 81 -20.79 -4.60 29.57
CA MET A 81 -21.05 -5.91 30.19
C MET A 81 -22.58 -6.07 30.31
N LEU A 82 -23.13 -7.00 29.57
CA LEU A 82 -24.52 -7.37 29.64
C LEU A 82 -24.57 -8.73 30.34
N GLY A 83 -24.57 -8.72 31.68
CA GLY A 83 -24.31 -9.87 32.56
C GLY A 83 -24.86 -11.27 32.21
N ASP A 84 -24.37 -12.26 32.97
CA ASP A 84 -24.44 -13.72 32.76
C ASP A 84 -23.66 -14.20 31.53
N ASP A 85 -22.37 -13.88 31.50
CA ASP A 85 -21.37 -14.43 30.58
C ASP A 85 -21.41 -13.90 29.14
N THR A 86 -21.93 -12.69 28.89
CA THR A 86 -21.92 -12.09 27.55
C THR A 86 -21.45 -10.62 27.51
N ALA A 87 -20.74 -10.27 26.45
CA ALA A 87 -19.92 -9.09 26.29
C ALA A 87 -20.08 -8.50 24.89
N ILE A 88 -20.20 -7.17 24.75
CA ILE A 88 -20.33 -6.51 23.44
C ILE A 88 -19.27 -5.42 23.28
N VAL A 89 -18.52 -5.47 22.18
CA VAL A 89 -17.47 -4.49 21.81
C VAL A 89 -17.91 -3.71 20.57
N THR A 90 -17.63 -2.42 20.58
CA THR A 90 -17.73 -1.56 19.39
C THR A 90 -16.36 -1.37 18.77
N THR A 91 -16.25 -1.58 17.47
CA THR A 91 -15.03 -1.23 16.73
C THR A 91 -14.99 0.27 16.45
N LEU A 92 -13.80 0.82 16.19
CA LEU A 92 -13.63 2.20 15.71
C LEU A 92 -14.44 2.54 14.45
N ARG A 93 -14.90 1.51 13.70
CA ARG A 93 -15.72 1.63 12.47
C ARG A 93 -17.23 1.44 12.69
N GLY A 94 -17.68 1.22 13.93
CA GLY A 94 -19.11 1.15 14.27
C GLY A 94 -19.77 -0.23 14.16
N ASP A 95 -18.97 -1.29 13.99
CA ASP A 95 -19.45 -2.68 14.00
C ASP A 95 -19.59 -3.21 15.44
N TRP A 96 -20.49 -4.19 15.62
CA TRP A 96 -20.81 -4.77 16.93
C TRP A 96 -20.44 -6.24 16.98
N ILE A 97 -19.65 -6.65 17.98
CA ILE A 97 -19.19 -8.03 18.17
C ILE A 97 -19.65 -8.54 19.54
N GLU A 98 -20.26 -9.72 19.57
CA GLU A 98 -20.76 -10.38 20.79
C GLU A 98 -19.84 -11.53 21.22
N PHE A 99 -19.47 -11.58 22.51
CA PHE A 99 -18.59 -12.59 23.09
C PHE A 99 -19.29 -13.34 24.22
N ASN A 100 -19.15 -14.67 24.28
CA ASN A 100 -19.53 -15.47 25.45
C ASN A 100 -18.31 -15.80 26.32
N VAL A 101 -18.39 -15.50 27.61
CA VAL A 101 -17.31 -15.63 28.59
C VAL A 101 -17.62 -16.81 29.52
N ILE A 102 -17.57 -18.02 28.99
CA ILE A 102 -17.73 -19.23 29.79
C ILE A 102 -16.39 -19.97 29.79
N THR A 103 -15.69 -19.92 30.92
CA THR A 103 -14.55 -20.78 31.33
C THR A 103 -13.11 -20.47 30.89
N GLY A 104 -12.82 -19.29 30.33
CA GLY A 104 -11.43 -18.88 30.07
C GLY A 104 -10.82 -19.44 28.77
N GLU A 105 -11.65 -19.99 27.89
CA GLU A 105 -11.37 -20.13 26.46
C GLU A 105 -12.35 -19.23 25.69
N ILE A 106 -11.84 -18.51 24.69
CA ILE A 106 -12.63 -17.62 23.82
C ILE A 106 -13.13 -18.48 22.65
N GLU A 107 -14.43 -18.82 22.63
CA GLU A 107 -15.05 -19.51 21.49
C GLU A 107 -15.71 -18.49 20.56
N VAL A 108 -15.13 -18.28 19.37
CA VAL A 108 -15.72 -17.45 18.31
C VAL A 108 -16.64 -18.32 17.45
N GLN A 109 -17.95 -18.26 17.68
CA GLN A 109 -18.92 -18.96 16.83
C GLN A 109 -19.25 -18.13 15.58
N VAL A 110 -18.71 -18.54 14.42
CA VAL A 110 -19.29 -18.22 13.11
C VAL A 110 -20.02 -19.47 12.62
N THR A 111 -21.35 -19.48 12.64
CA THR A 111 -22.15 -20.68 12.28
C THR A 111 -22.51 -20.68 10.79
N MET A 112 -22.21 -21.78 10.06
CA MET A 112 -22.98 -22.25 8.90
C MET A 112 -23.09 -23.81 8.86
N PRO A 113 -24.14 -24.42 8.26
CA PRO A 113 -24.56 -25.78 8.56
C PRO A 113 -24.06 -26.89 7.60
N ASN A 114 -23.81 -28.08 8.17
CA ASN A 114 -23.71 -29.44 7.59
C ASN A 114 -22.45 -29.86 6.79
N SER A 115 -21.50 -30.56 7.44
CA SER A 115 -21.09 -31.97 7.20
C SER A 115 -19.73 -32.30 7.85
N VAL A 116 -19.48 -33.60 8.09
CA VAL A 116 -18.40 -34.17 8.92
C VAL A 116 -17.50 -35.06 8.05
N TYR A 117 -16.18 -34.85 8.05
CA TYR A 117 -15.17 -35.83 7.58
C TYR A 117 -13.89 -35.83 8.45
N SER A 118 -13.16 -36.93 8.45
CA SER A 118 -12.07 -37.29 9.37
C SER A 118 -10.68 -36.80 8.95
N ALA A 119 -9.80 -36.62 9.95
CA ALA A 119 -8.43 -36.11 9.83
C ALA A 119 -7.55 -36.88 8.83
N GLY A 120 -6.99 -36.16 7.86
CA GLY A 120 -5.92 -36.63 6.96
C GLY A 120 -6.05 -36.17 5.51
N ASP A 121 -7.28 -35.95 5.04
CA ASP A 121 -7.55 -35.54 3.66
C ASP A 121 -8.00 -34.06 3.64
N ILE A 122 -7.35 -33.23 2.82
CA ILE A 122 -7.78 -31.85 2.57
C ILE A 122 -8.48 -31.83 1.21
N SER A 123 -9.79 -31.60 1.22
CA SER A 123 -10.60 -31.41 0.01
C SER A 123 -11.19 -30.01 0.01
N VAL A 124 -10.98 -29.27 -1.09
CA VAL A 124 -11.57 -27.94 -1.30
C VAL A 124 -12.63 -28.04 -2.39
N PHE A 125 -13.84 -27.56 -2.09
CA PHE A 125 -14.96 -27.47 -3.03
C PHE A 125 -15.14 -26.02 -3.45
N VAL A 126 -15.17 -25.77 -4.76
CA VAL A 126 -15.38 -24.43 -5.32
C VAL A 126 -16.73 -24.42 -6.04
N ASN A 127 -17.56 -23.42 -5.73
CA ASN A 127 -18.83 -23.17 -6.40
C ASN A 127 -18.71 -21.83 -7.12
N ASP A 128 -18.70 -21.86 -8.45
CA ASP A 128 -18.66 -20.66 -9.27
C ASP A 128 -20.08 -20.30 -9.75
N TYR A 129 -20.43 -19.01 -9.68
CA TYR A 129 -21.70 -18.44 -10.13
C TYR A 129 -21.94 -18.58 -11.66
N GLY A 130 -21.04 -19.26 -12.39
CA GLY A 130 -21.14 -19.61 -13.81
C GLY A 130 -21.56 -21.06 -14.14
N GLY A 131 -21.72 -21.96 -13.16
CA GLY A 131 -22.35 -23.27 -13.38
C GLY A 131 -21.45 -24.47 -13.72
N PHE A 132 -20.18 -24.47 -13.31
CA PHE A 132 -19.36 -25.70 -13.22
C PHE A 132 -18.84 -25.89 -11.80
N ASP A 133 -19.12 -27.07 -11.22
CA ASP A 133 -18.57 -27.48 -9.93
C ASP A 133 -17.29 -28.31 -10.15
N TYR A 134 -16.19 -27.93 -9.49
CA TYR A 134 -14.96 -28.73 -9.45
C TYR A 134 -14.56 -29.00 -7.99
N ALA A 135 -13.98 -30.18 -7.75
CA ALA A 135 -13.35 -30.53 -6.48
C ALA A 135 -11.88 -30.86 -6.69
N ILE A 136 -11.02 -30.40 -5.78
CA ILE A 136 -9.61 -30.77 -5.73
C ILE A 136 -9.37 -31.50 -4.41
N SER A 137 -8.73 -32.67 -4.48
CA SER A 137 -8.36 -33.43 -3.30
C SER A 137 -6.87 -33.72 -3.32
N VAL A 138 -6.21 -33.43 -2.21
CA VAL A 138 -4.83 -33.86 -1.94
C VAL A 138 -4.93 -35.16 -1.17
N ILE A 139 -4.42 -36.25 -1.75
CA ILE A 139 -4.44 -37.57 -1.12
C ILE A 139 -3.00 -37.94 -0.77
N ASN A 140 -2.77 -38.24 0.52
CA ASN A 140 -1.49 -38.75 0.99
C ASN A 140 -1.53 -40.29 0.93
N THR A 141 -0.92 -40.87 -0.09
CA THR A 141 -0.75 -42.32 -0.18
C THR A 141 0.71 -42.69 -0.04
N SER A 142 1.05 -43.32 1.09
CA SER A 142 2.29 -44.07 1.28
C SER A 142 3.57 -43.36 0.81
N GLY A 143 3.75 -42.10 1.19
CA GLY A 143 4.99 -41.35 0.97
C GLY A 143 5.07 -40.57 -0.34
N GLU A 144 3.98 -40.48 -1.10
CA GLU A 144 3.86 -39.58 -2.26
C GLU A 144 2.53 -38.80 -2.17
N THR A 145 2.56 -37.52 -2.53
CA THR A 145 1.37 -36.64 -2.52
C THR A 145 0.80 -36.58 -3.93
N GLU A 146 -0.45 -37.04 -4.12
CA GLU A 146 -1.15 -37.00 -5.40
C GLU A 146 -2.12 -35.81 -5.48
N LEU A 147 -2.06 -35.04 -6.56
CA LEU A 147 -3.00 -33.94 -6.84
C LEU A 147 -4.09 -34.41 -7.82
N LEU A 148 -5.33 -34.48 -7.33
CA LEU A 148 -6.48 -34.97 -8.10
C LEU A 148 -7.43 -33.83 -8.46
N ARG A 149 -7.83 -33.77 -9.74
CA ARG A 149 -8.91 -32.91 -10.23
C ARG A 149 -10.15 -33.75 -10.51
N TYR A 150 -11.28 -33.33 -9.95
CA TYR A 150 -12.59 -33.89 -10.26
C TYR A 150 -13.39 -32.91 -11.12
N THR A 151 -13.86 -33.40 -12.26
CA THR A 151 -14.77 -32.70 -13.17
C THR A 151 -16.19 -33.22 -12.94
N TYR A 152 -17.15 -32.31 -12.71
CA TYR A 152 -18.57 -32.65 -12.63
C TYR A 152 -19.22 -32.54 -14.02
N ASP A 153 -19.79 -33.64 -14.52
CA ASP A 153 -20.84 -33.59 -15.53
C ASP A 153 -22.14 -34.14 -14.95
N ARG A 154 -23.29 -33.79 -15.54
CA ARG A 154 -24.64 -34.17 -15.07
C ARG A 154 -24.92 -35.68 -15.03
N THR A 155 -23.92 -36.55 -15.23
CA THR A 155 -24.03 -38.00 -15.14
C THR A 155 -23.11 -38.68 -14.11
N GLY A 156 -22.22 -37.96 -13.42
CA GLY A 156 -21.45 -38.45 -12.26
C GLY A 156 -20.00 -37.96 -12.20
N TYR A 157 -19.30 -38.26 -11.09
CA TYR A 157 -17.90 -37.85 -10.87
C TYR A 157 -16.93 -38.63 -11.76
N THR A 158 -16.06 -37.93 -12.50
CA THR A 158 -14.85 -38.51 -13.08
C THR A 158 -13.62 -37.74 -12.58
N GLY A 159 -12.71 -38.46 -11.90
CA GLY A 159 -11.45 -37.91 -11.38
C GLY A 159 -10.28 -38.23 -12.33
N HIS A 160 -9.40 -37.26 -12.53
CA HIS A 160 -8.15 -37.42 -13.26
C HIS A 160 -6.96 -36.98 -12.37
N ILE A 161 -5.88 -37.75 -12.38
CA ILE A 161 -4.61 -37.37 -11.75
C ILE A 161 -3.96 -36.32 -12.66
N LEU A 162 -3.70 -35.13 -12.12
CA LEU A 162 -3.04 -34.06 -12.87
C LEU A 162 -1.52 -34.16 -12.76
N ASP A 163 -1.01 -34.45 -11.56
CA ASP A 163 0.42 -34.60 -11.30
C ASP A 163 0.68 -35.38 -10.00
N THR A 164 1.90 -35.90 -9.84
CA THR A 164 2.35 -36.63 -8.65
C THR A 164 3.58 -35.94 -8.08
N LEU A 165 3.48 -35.42 -6.85
CA LEU A 165 4.52 -34.62 -6.23
C LEU A 165 5.29 -35.43 -5.18
N PRO A 166 6.63 -35.41 -5.19
CA PRO A 166 7.47 -36.11 -4.20
C PRO A 166 7.63 -35.23 -2.95
N LEU A 167 6.50 -34.87 -2.32
CA LEU A 167 6.47 -34.00 -1.15
C LEU A 167 6.10 -34.80 0.10
N ASP A 168 6.97 -34.77 1.10
CA ASP A 168 6.67 -35.20 2.46
C ASP A 168 5.95 -34.05 3.21
N ASN A 169 4.90 -34.37 3.98
CA ASN A 169 4.27 -33.47 4.95
C ASN A 169 3.61 -32.19 4.37
N VAL A 170 2.71 -32.33 3.39
CA VAL A 170 1.78 -31.26 3.03
C VAL A 170 0.73 -31.10 4.14
N PHE A 171 0.58 -29.90 4.70
CA PHE A 171 -0.32 -29.64 5.84
C PHE A 171 -1.38 -28.56 5.59
N GLY A 172 -1.38 -27.89 4.44
CA GLY A 172 -2.36 -26.85 4.13
C GLY A 172 -2.48 -26.51 2.65
N LEU A 173 -3.65 -25.98 2.29
CA LEU A 173 -3.97 -25.39 0.99
C LEU A 173 -4.62 -24.02 1.25
N ALA A 174 -4.14 -22.98 0.58
CA ALA A 174 -4.80 -21.67 0.58
C ALA A 174 -5.01 -21.19 -0.85
N TRP A 175 -6.18 -20.63 -1.11
CA TRP A 175 -6.52 -20.03 -2.39
C TRP A 175 -6.55 -18.52 -2.20
N ALA A 176 -5.79 -17.81 -3.04
CA ALA A 176 -5.98 -16.37 -3.18
C ALA A 176 -7.27 -16.16 -3.99
N GLY A 177 -8.10 -15.19 -3.60
CA GLY A 177 -9.53 -15.04 -3.95
C GLY A 177 -9.99 -15.23 -5.41
N ALA A 178 -11.29 -15.02 -5.64
CA ALA A 178 -12.05 -15.32 -6.88
C ALA A 178 -11.45 -14.83 -8.19
N ASP A 179 -10.52 -13.89 -8.11
CA ASP A 179 -10.00 -13.16 -9.25
C ASP A 179 -8.52 -13.46 -9.53
N THR A 180 -7.85 -14.32 -8.73
CA THR A 180 -6.37 -14.44 -8.78
C THR A 180 -5.82 -15.76 -9.33
N ASN A 181 -6.65 -16.74 -9.70
CA ASN A 181 -6.24 -18.02 -10.34
C ASN A 181 -5.04 -18.77 -9.69
N ASN A 182 -4.65 -18.44 -8.45
CA ASN A 182 -3.44 -18.95 -7.82
C ASN A 182 -3.79 -19.87 -6.65
N LEU A 183 -3.16 -21.05 -6.63
CA LEU A 183 -3.27 -22.03 -5.55
C LEU A 183 -1.93 -22.16 -4.83
N PHE A 184 -1.92 -21.98 -3.51
CA PHE A 184 -0.73 -22.13 -2.68
C PHE A 184 -0.73 -23.47 -1.96
N LEU A 185 0.36 -24.23 -2.13
CA LEU A 185 0.66 -25.47 -1.43
C LEU A 185 1.71 -25.23 -0.36
N PHE A 186 1.45 -25.69 0.87
CA PHE A 186 2.36 -25.55 2.00
C PHE A 186 2.97 -26.92 2.35
N ALA A 187 4.30 -27.03 2.24
CA ALA A 187 5.06 -28.23 2.61
C ALA A 187 6.35 -27.83 3.35
N GLY A 188 6.49 -28.25 4.60
CA GLY A 188 7.59 -27.79 5.47
C GLY A 188 7.56 -26.28 5.73
N SER A 189 8.72 -25.60 5.62
CA SER A 189 8.84 -24.13 5.68
C SER A 189 8.73 -23.47 4.31
N THR A 190 8.20 -24.16 3.30
CA THR A 190 8.19 -23.68 1.91
C THR A 190 6.76 -23.57 1.40
N ALA A 191 6.41 -22.43 0.80
CA ALA A 191 5.19 -22.25 0.03
C ALA A 191 5.50 -22.38 -1.46
N TYR A 192 4.65 -23.12 -2.15
CA TYR A 192 4.69 -23.28 -3.60
C TYR A 192 3.48 -22.56 -4.18
N GLY A 193 3.71 -21.54 -5.01
CA GLY A 193 2.66 -20.92 -5.80
C GLY A 193 2.44 -21.72 -7.08
N ILE A 194 1.19 -22.11 -7.34
CA ILE A 194 0.77 -22.72 -8.60
C ILE A 194 -0.05 -21.70 -9.38
N ASP A 195 0.50 -21.26 -10.52
CA ASP A 195 -0.23 -20.54 -11.56
C ASP A 195 -1.03 -21.53 -12.42
N TYR A 196 -2.35 -21.38 -12.42
CA TYR A 196 -3.30 -22.26 -13.09
C TYR A 196 -3.29 -22.15 -14.63
N ASP A 197 -2.86 -21.02 -15.19
CA ASP A 197 -2.89 -20.75 -16.63
C ASP A 197 -1.55 -21.05 -17.32
N ALA A 198 -0.42 -20.93 -16.60
CA ALA A 198 0.92 -21.06 -17.17
C ALA A 198 1.60 -22.43 -17.01
N ILE A 199 1.17 -23.28 -16.07
CA ILE A 199 1.86 -24.55 -15.67
C ILE A 199 3.36 -24.32 -15.48
N GLN A 200 3.75 -23.27 -14.74
CA GLN A 200 5.14 -23.00 -14.37
C GLN A 200 5.29 -22.83 -12.86
N TYR A 201 6.38 -23.38 -12.34
CA TYR A 201 6.73 -23.38 -10.91
C TYR A 201 7.64 -22.19 -10.59
N VAL A 202 7.32 -21.44 -9.53
CA VAL A 202 8.22 -20.46 -8.90
C VAL A 202 8.47 -20.87 -7.46
N GLU A 203 9.73 -21.13 -7.12
CA GLU A 203 10.18 -21.42 -5.75
C GLU A 203 10.22 -20.10 -4.97
N LEU A 204 9.30 -19.92 -4.02
CA LEU A 204 9.27 -18.76 -3.13
C LEU A 204 10.00 -19.17 -1.84
N VAL A 205 11.10 -18.49 -1.54
CA VAL A 205 12.08 -18.86 -0.51
C VAL A 205 11.51 -18.74 0.92
N ASP A 206 11.92 -19.73 1.75
CA ASP A 206 11.91 -19.92 3.22
C ASP A 206 10.99 -19.05 4.11
N LEU A 207 9.91 -19.67 4.62
CA LEU A 207 8.85 -19.08 5.47
C LEU A 207 9.15 -19.11 6.99
N ALA A 208 10.42 -19.16 7.41
CA ALA A 208 10.70 -19.18 8.85
C ALA A 208 10.40 -17.84 9.56
N ASP A 209 10.32 -16.73 8.82
CA ASP A 209 10.09 -15.39 9.39
C ASP A 209 9.08 -14.50 8.63
N SER A 210 8.37 -15.04 7.65
CA SER A 210 7.38 -14.26 6.87
C SER A 210 6.06 -14.09 7.63
N GLY A 211 6.10 -13.59 8.86
CA GLY A 211 4.93 -13.35 9.71
C GLY A 211 3.75 -12.80 8.90
N PHE A 212 2.84 -13.70 8.50
CA PHE A 212 1.58 -13.39 7.85
C PHE A 212 0.66 -12.83 8.94
N GLY A 213 0.93 -11.59 9.34
CA GLY A 213 -0.10 -10.68 9.76
C GLY A 213 -0.99 -10.45 8.54
N ALA A 214 -2.28 -10.72 8.70
CA ALA A 214 -3.26 -10.48 7.68
C ALA A 214 -3.01 -9.13 6.99
N VAL A 215 -2.96 -9.19 5.67
CA VAL A 215 -3.44 -8.14 4.79
C VAL A 215 -4.83 -7.71 5.31
N ALA A 216 -4.84 -6.76 6.23
CA ALA A 216 -5.99 -5.94 6.58
C ALA A 216 -5.62 -4.55 6.05
N GLY A 217 -5.60 -4.42 4.72
CA GLY A 217 -5.20 -3.20 4.03
C GLY A 217 -4.78 -3.38 2.57
N ALA A 218 -4.29 -4.55 2.15
CA ALA A 218 -4.01 -4.83 0.73
C ALA A 218 -5.28 -5.26 -0.01
N THR A 219 -6.22 -4.34 -0.12
CA THR A 219 -6.78 -4.02 -1.44
C THR A 219 -5.73 -3.13 -2.11
N ASP A 220 -4.73 -3.72 -2.77
CA ASP A 220 -3.90 -3.12 -3.85
C ASP A 220 -2.54 -3.80 -4.04
N VAL A 221 -2.54 -5.11 -4.33
CA VAL A 221 -1.47 -5.69 -5.15
C VAL A 221 -2.07 -6.10 -6.48
N LYS A 222 -2.61 -5.11 -7.20
CA LYS A 222 -3.19 -5.24 -8.55
C LYS A 222 -2.27 -4.72 -9.66
N LEU A 223 -1.00 -4.35 -9.39
CA LEU A 223 -0.29 -3.43 -10.30
C LEU A 223 1.01 -3.95 -10.95
N ALA A 224 1.54 -5.13 -10.62
CA ALA A 224 2.89 -5.52 -11.08
C ALA A 224 3.03 -6.18 -12.49
N PRO A 225 2.00 -6.74 -13.16
CA PRO A 225 2.15 -7.17 -14.57
C PRO A 225 1.19 -6.52 -15.60
N TYR A 226 0.10 -5.88 -15.18
CA TYR A 226 -0.99 -5.51 -16.09
C TYR A 226 -0.63 -4.40 -17.10
N TYR A 227 0.24 -3.47 -16.72
CA TYR A 227 0.62 -2.36 -17.60
C TYR A 227 1.37 -2.80 -18.85
N GLN A 228 2.03 -3.96 -18.85
CA GLN A 228 2.75 -4.44 -20.02
C GLN A 228 1.80 -4.88 -21.13
N ASP A 229 0.64 -5.45 -20.80
CA ASP A 229 -0.36 -5.86 -21.79
C ASP A 229 -1.01 -4.64 -22.45
N LEU A 230 -1.37 -3.63 -21.65
CA LEU A 230 -1.83 -2.35 -22.18
C LEU A 230 -0.73 -1.63 -22.95
N ALA A 231 0.50 -1.57 -22.45
CA ALA A 231 1.62 -0.95 -23.16
C ALA A 231 1.86 -1.63 -24.51
N ASN A 232 1.88 -2.97 -24.54
CA ASN A 232 1.94 -3.73 -25.77
C ASN A 232 0.76 -3.33 -26.66
N TYR A 233 -0.48 -3.34 -26.16
CA TYR A 233 -1.67 -2.90 -26.91
C TYR A 233 -1.51 -1.52 -27.53
N LEU A 234 -1.03 -0.52 -26.78
CA LEU A 234 -0.84 0.85 -27.25
C LEU A 234 0.06 0.92 -28.50
N THR A 235 1.09 0.07 -28.61
CA THR A 235 2.01 0.08 -29.77
C THR A 235 1.35 -0.33 -31.11
N TRP A 236 0.18 -0.96 -31.07
CA TRP A 236 -0.60 -1.40 -32.24
C TRP A 236 -2.08 -1.02 -32.09
N GLY A 237 -2.39 -0.10 -31.17
CA GLY A 237 -3.73 0.22 -30.68
C GLY A 237 -4.68 0.75 -31.75
N TYR A 238 -5.93 1.01 -31.36
CA TYR A 238 -6.99 1.37 -32.29
C TYR A 238 -6.77 2.76 -32.93
N TRP A 239 -6.70 2.79 -34.26
CA TRP A 239 -6.74 3.98 -35.09
C TRP A 239 -8.01 3.96 -35.93
N ALA A 240 -8.90 4.95 -35.77
CA ALA A 240 -10.23 4.89 -36.39
C ALA A 240 -10.23 4.66 -37.92
N ASP A 241 -9.23 5.17 -38.63
CA ASP A 241 -9.15 5.06 -40.10
C ASP A 241 -8.53 3.75 -40.60
N THR A 242 -7.74 3.06 -39.76
CA THR A 242 -6.94 1.90 -40.20
C THR A 242 -7.06 0.66 -39.31
N GLY A 243 -7.85 0.72 -38.25
CA GLY A 243 -7.91 -0.32 -37.23
C GLY A 243 -6.60 -0.38 -36.44
N ARG A 244 -6.05 -1.57 -36.26
CA ARG A 244 -4.85 -1.81 -35.45
C ARG A 244 -3.62 -1.97 -36.32
N THR A 245 -2.61 -1.13 -36.15
CA THR A 245 -1.36 -1.19 -36.93
C THR A 245 -0.24 -0.53 -36.14
N ALA A 246 0.88 -1.23 -35.97
CA ALA A 246 2.07 -0.67 -35.35
C ALA A 246 2.74 0.37 -36.26
N ARG A 247 3.13 1.51 -35.68
CA ARG A 247 3.75 2.63 -36.39
C ARG A 247 4.76 3.34 -35.50
N ALA A 248 5.84 3.80 -36.10
CA ALA A 248 6.84 4.63 -35.43
C ALA A 248 7.58 5.50 -36.46
N PHE A 249 8.17 6.60 -36.01
CA PHE A 249 9.23 7.26 -36.78
C PHE A 249 10.47 6.37 -36.84
N VAL A 250 11.28 6.55 -37.87
CA VAL A 250 12.56 5.82 -38.04
C VAL A 250 13.76 6.76 -37.94
N GLU A 251 13.51 8.06 -37.84
CA GLU A 251 14.49 9.12 -37.73
C GLU A 251 14.96 9.30 -36.28
N ASP A 252 16.27 9.45 -36.09
CA ASP A 252 16.88 9.74 -34.77
C ASP A 252 16.51 11.13 -34.21
N THR A 253 15.96 12.03 -35.04
CA THR A 253 15.53 13.36 -34.60
C THR A 253 14.28 13.78 -35.36
N ILE A 254 13.20 14.02 -34.63
CA ILE A 254 11.88 14.36 -35.12
C ILE A 254 11.74 15.89 -35.14
N THR A 255 11.58 16.47 -36.32
CA THR A 255 11.39 17.92 -36.46
C THR A 255 9.94 18.31 -36.19
N VAL A 256 9.73 19.38 -35.41
CA VAL A 256 8.39 19.79 -34.97
C VAL A 256 8.12 21.24 -35.39
N ASN A 257 7.10 21.44 -36.23
CA ASN A 257 6.68 22.78 -36.65
C ASN A 257 5.56 23.32 -35.76
N VAL A 258 5.88 24.37 -34.99
CA VAL A 258 4.95 25.11 -34.12
C VAL A 258 4.69 26.56 -34.60
N SER A 259 4.98 26.86 -35.86
CA SER A 259 4.88 28.22 -36.41
C SER A 259 3.47 28.82 -36.32
N ALA A 260 2.42 27.99 -36.30
CA ALA A 260 1.03 28.41 -36.14
C ALA A 260 0.67 28.80 -34.69
N MET A 261 1.52 28.53 -33.71
CA MET A 261 1.23 28.66 -32.28
C MET A 261 1.70 29.99 -31.69
N ASN A 262 1.00 30.47 -30.67
CA ASN A 262 1.39 31.64 -29.87
C ASN A 262 2.47 31.28 -28.82
N GLY A 263 2.91 32.26 -28.01
CA GLY A 263 3.98 32.05 -27.03
C GLY A 263 3.66 30.99 -25.97
N SER A 264 2.52 31.10 -25.30
CA SER A 264 2.11 30.14 -24.25
C SER A 264 1.89 28.74 -24.82
N GLN A 265 1.29 28.64 -26.00
CA GLN A 265 1.10 27.38 -26.71
C GLN A 265 2.42 26.69 -27.04
N LYS A 266 3.42 27.46 -27.51
CA LYS A 266 4.77 26.93 -27.78
C LYS A 266 5.46 26.43 -26.52
N ALA A 267 5.28 27.12 -25.40
CA ALA A 267 5.86 26.70 -24.12
C ALA A 267 5.26 25.37 -23.65
N LEU A 268 3.94 25.20 -23.75
CA LEU A 268 3.26 23.94 -23.41
C LEU A 268 3.68 22.80 -24.33
N ILE A 269 3.75 23.05 -25.64
CA ILE A 269 4.24 22.06 -26.61
C ILE A 269 5.67 21.65 -26.28
N GLN A 270 6.56 22.60 -25.98
CA GLN A 270 7.94 22.28 -25.59
C GLN A 270 7.96 21.39 -24.34
N ALA A 271 7.23 21.76 -23.28
CA ALA A 271 7.18 20.96 -22.05
C ALA A 271 6.64 19.54 -22.28
N ALA A 272 5.65 19.38 -23.17
CA ALA A 272 5.11 18.06 -23.50
C ALA A 272 6.07 17.22 -24.38
N LEU A 273 6.86 17.87 -25.25
CA LEU A 273 7.93 17.19 -25.99
C LEU A 273 9.03 16.74 -25.03
N ASP A 274 9.48 17.63 -24.14
CA ASP A 274 10.50 17.33 -23.11
C ASP A 274 10.05 16.14 -22.24
N ALA A 275 8.75 16.02 -21.95
CA ALA A 275 8.20 14.89 -21.20
C ALA A 275 8.29 13.54 -21.91
N TRP A 276 8.26 13.52 -23.25
CA TRP A 276 8.51 12.31 -24.03
C TRP A 276 10.00 12.01 -24.19
N GLU A 277 10.85 13.04 -24.35
CA GLU A 277 12.32 12.87 -24.40
C GLU A 277 12.86 12.32 -23.07
N ASP A 278 12.25 12.68 -21.94
CA ASP A 278 12.64 12.20 -20.61
C ASP A 278 12.53 10.67 -20.45
N VAL A 279 11.73 9.98 -21.28
CA VAL A 279 11.29 8.61 -21.00
C VAL A 279 11.53 7.62 -22.13
N ALA A 280 11.74 8.09 -23.37
CA ALA A 280 12.02 7.28 -24.55
C ALA A 280 13.17 7.87 -25.38
N ASP A 281 13.86 7.03 -26.16
CA ASP A 281 14.96 7.44 -27.05
C ASP A 281 14.44 8.19 -28.29
N VAL A 282 13.90 9.37 -28.05
CA VAL A 282 13.39 10.30 -29.06
C VAL A 282 14.00 11.68 -28.82
N ALA A 283 14.32 12.38 -29.90
CA ALA A 283 14.80 13.76 -29.84
C ALA A 283 13.95 14.64 -30.75
N PHE A 284 13.48 15.77 -30.24
CA PHE A 284 12.69 16.73 -30.96
C PHE A 284 13.47 17.99 -31.29
N THR A 285 13.21 18.56 -32.47
CA THR A 285 13.78 19.86 -32.84
C THR A 285 12.70 20.77 -33.39
N ILE A 286 12.44 21.87 -32.67
CA ILE A 286 11.50 22.90 -33.13
C ILE A 286 12.02 23.57 -34.40
N THR A 287 11.16 23.66 -35.42
CA THR A 287 11.46 24.26 -36.72
C THR A 287 10.30 25.10 -37.24
N THR A 288 10.56 25.89 -38.29
CA THR A 288 9.52 26.57 -39.08
C THR A 288 9.27 25.90 -40.43
N SER A 289 9.92 24.76 -40.70
CA SER A 289 9.79 24.05 -41.98
C SER A 289 8.38 23.50 -42.18
N ALA A 290 7.75 23.80 -43.32
CA ALA A 290 6.46 23.20 -43.68
C ALA A 290 6.54 21.68 -43.92
N GLY A 291 7.75 21.14 -44.11
CA GLY A 291 8.03 19.71 -44.26
C GLY A 291 8.52 19.05 -42.97
N ALA A 292 8.25 19.63 -41.80
CA ALA A 292 8.57 18.99 -40.52
C ALA A 292 7.83 17.67 -40.34
N ASP A 293 8.36 16.80 -39.48
CA ASP A 293 7.83 15.46 -39.22
C ASP A 293 6.52 15.56 -38.43
N ILE A 294 6.50 16.37 -37.35
CA ILE A 294 5.27 16.73 -36.63
C ILE A 294 4.88 18.17 -36.96
N ARG A 295 3.60 18.40 -37.26
CA ARG A 295 3.09 19.71 -37.67
C ARG A 295 1.90 20.11 -36.81
N PHE A 296 2.12 21.09 -35.94
CA PHE A 296 1.06 21.71 -35.16
C PHE A 296 0.31 22.76 -36.01
N GLN A 297 -1.01 22.63 -36.04
CA GLN A 297 -1.89 23.50 -36.82
C GLN A 297 -3.11 23.94 -36.01
N ARG A 298 -3.81 24.96 -36.54
CA ARG A 298 -5.11 25.41 -36.04
C ARG A 298 -6.14 25.28 -37.14
N ASP A 299 -6.98 24.27 -37.07
CA ASP A 299 -8.15 24.13 -37.92
C ASP A 299 -9.29 24.95 -37.34
N SER A 300 -9.41 26.21 -37.78
CA SER A 300 -10.50 27.09 -37.36
C SER A 300 -11.86 26.73 -37.98
N THR A 301 -11.96 25.65 -38.77
CA THR A 301 -13.20 25.22 -39.42
C THR A 301 -13.91 24.09 -38.68
N GLN A 302 -13.22 23.40 -37.77
CA GLN A 302 -13.75 22.32 -36.93
C GLN A 302 -13.69 22.74 -35.46
N ASN A 303 -14.63 23.60 -35.06
CA ASN A 303 -14.66 24.33 -33.78
C ASN A 303 -14.95 23.49 -32.52
N THR A 304 -14.46 22.24 -32.41
CA THR A 304 -14.65 21.45 -31.17
C THR A 304 -13.61 20.36 -30.87
N GLN A 305 -12.51 20.19 -31.60
CA GLN A 305 -11.68 18.97 -31.46
C GLN A 305 -10.17 19.19 -31.52
N THR A 306 -9.46 18.56 -30.58
CA THR A 306 -8.01 18.32 -30.63
C THR A 306 -7.81 16.89 -31.13
N TRP A 307 -6.88 16.70 -32.06
CA TRP A 307 -6.68 15.41 -32.73
C TRP A 307 -5.31 15.32 -33.41
N THR A 308 -4.87 14.08 -33.61
CA THR A 308 -3.65 13.77 -34.36
C THR A 308 -3.93 12.82 -35.51
N TYR A 309 -3.21 13.04 -36.61
CA TYR A 309 -3.27 12.19 -37.79
C TYR A 309 -1.85 11.85 -38.27
N PRO A 310 -1.31 10.69 -37.87
CA PRO A 310 -0.04 10.18 -38.39
C PRO A 310 -0.25 9.53 -39.76
N VAL A 311 0.57 9.92 -40.72
CA VAL A 311 0.57 9.39 -42.09
C VAL A 311 1.78 8.48 -42.24
N SER A 312 1.54 7.21 -42.53
CA SER A 312 2.58 6.21 -42.77
C SER A 312 2.57 5.73 -44.22
N GLY A 313 3.76 5.51 -44.79
CA GLY A 313 3.95 4.83 -46.05
C GLY A 313 3.66 3.32 -45.97
N THR A 314 4.14 2.56 -46.95
CA THR A 314 4.08 1.09 -46.89
C THR A 314 5.15 0.58 -45.93
N GLY A 315 4.75 -0.12 -44.85
CA GLY A 315 5.69 -0.75 -43.92
C GLY A 315 5.69 -0.21 -42.48
N GLY A 316 4.75 0.67 -42.11
CA GLY A 316 4.56 1.11 -40.71
C GLY A 316 5.40 2.32 -40.28
N ALA A 317 6.42 2.72 -41.05
CA ALA A 317 7.17 3.96 -40.79
C ALA A 317 6.26 5.19 -40.98
N ILE A 318 6.27 6.10 -40.02
CA ILE A 318 5.53 7.37 -40.06
C ILE A 318 6.31 8.35 -40.95
N ASP A 319 5.68 8.84 -42.02
CA ASP A 319 6.27 9.85 -42.91
C ASP A 319 6.11 11.28 -42.34
N TYR A 320 4.98 11.56 -41.69
CA TYR A 320 4.71 12.80 -40.93
C TYR A 320 3.41 12.66 -40.11
N ALA A 321 3.26 13.48 -39.07
CA ALA A 321 2.04 13.62 -38.29
C ALA A 321 1.53 15.07 -38.30
N ARG A 322 0.20 15.23 -38.26
CA ARG A 322 -0.45 16.53 -38.07
C ARG A 322 -1.20 16.53 -36.75
N ILE A 323 -0.96 17.54 -35.92
CA ILE A 323 -1.65 17.74 -34.66
C ILE A 323 -2.47 19.02 -34.77
N ASN A 324 -3.78 18.90 -34.61
CA ASN A 324 -4.67 20.04 -34.51
C ASN A 324 -4.93 20.39 -33.04
N ILE A 325 -4.70 21.65 -32.66
CA ILE A 325 -5.10 22.14 -31.34
C ILE A 325 -6.21 23.17 -31.52
N ASP A 326 -7.41 22.85 -31.01
CA ASP A 326 -8.52 23.81 -30.97
C ASP A 326 -8.41 24.70 -29.74
N ALA A 327 -7.82 25.89 -29.94
CA ALA A 327 -7.61 26.84 -28.86
C ALA A 327 -8.90 27.36 -28.20
N ALA A 328 -10.08 27.18 -28.83
CA ALA A 328 -11.36 27.61 -28.25
C ALA A 328 -11.86 26.66 -27.14
N ARG A 329 -11.31 25.44 -27.03
CA ARG A 329 -11.68 24.46 -25.99
C ARG A 329 -11.07 24.79 -24.62
N TYR A 330 -9.96 25.52 -24.60
CA TYR A 330 -9.15 25.69 -23.39
C TYR A 330 -9.28 27.10 -22.83
N SER A 331 -9.60 27.18 -21.54
CA SER A 331 -9.60 28.44 -20.78
C SER A 331 -8.21 28.82 -20.26
N ASN A 332 -7.36 27.83 -20.01
CA ASN A 332 -6.02 27.98 -19.45
C ASN A 332 -4.97 27.31 -20.35
N TRP A 333 -3.73 27.80 -20.27
CA TRP A 333 -2.58 27.30 -21.01
C TRP A 333 -1.38 27.18 -20.08
N ASP A 334 -1.60 26.52 -18.95
CA ASP A 334 -0.62 26.25 -17.92
C ASP A 334 -0.33 24.74 -17.87
N ILE A 335 0.84 24.37 -17.36
CA ILE A 335 1.20 22.97 -17.15
C ILE A 335 0.31 22.39 -16.05
N GLY A 336 -0.20 21.17 -16.24
CA GLY A 336 -1.13 20.51 -15.31
C GLY A 336 -2.61 20.81 -15.56
N ASP A 337 -2.94 21.62 -16.57
CA ASP A 337 -4.31 21.79 -17.06
C ASP A 337 -4.60 20.90 -18.29
N ASN A 338 -5.88 20.77 -18.64
CA ASN A 338 -6.36 19.93 -19.74
C ASN A 338 -5.72 20.24 -21.10
N ALA A 339 -5.32 21.49 -21.37
CA ALA A 339 -4.63 21.85 -22.61
C ALA A 339 -3.25 21.19 -22.72
N TYR A 340 -2.52 21.10 -21.61
CA TYR A 340 -1.22 20.45 -21.56
C TYR A 340 -1.36 18.93 -21.72
N PHE A 341 -2.31 18.34 -21.00
CA PHE A 341 -2.66 16.92 -21.11
C PHE A 341 -3.00 16.51 -22.54
N ASP A 342 -3.94 17.21 -23.18
CA ASP A 342 -4.35 16.90 -24.56
C ASP A 342 -3.17 17.01 -25.53
N ILE A 343 -2.29 18.01 -25.38
CA ILE A 343 -1.10 18.14 -26.24
C ILE A 343 -0.16 16.93 -26.05
N MET A 344 0.05 16.49 -24.81
CA MET A 344 0.92 15.36 -24.50
C MET A 344 0.35 14.05 -25.07
N HIS A 345 -0.96 13.84 -24.93
CA HIS A 345 -1.73 12.74 -25.54
C HIS A 345 -1.57 12.71 -27.07
N GLU A 346 -1.78 13.86 -27.71
CA GLU A 346 -1.66 13.98 -29.17
C GLU A 346 -0.24 13.75 -29.68
N ILE A 347 0.79 14.13 -28.91
CA ILE A 347 2.17 13.78 -29.23
C ILE A 347 2.37 12.26 -29.15
N GLY A 348 1.76 11.58 -28.17
CA GLY A 348 1.75 10.11 -28.09
C GLY A 348 1.19 9.46 -29.36
N HIS A 349 0.07 9.98 -29.88
CA HIS A 349 -0.45 9.57 -31.18
C HIS A 349 0.50 9.87 -32.34
N ALA A 350 1.16 11.03 -32.35
CA ALA A 350 2.13 11.37 -33.40
C ALA A 350 3.32 10.41 -33.39
N LEU A 351 3.71 9.93 -32.20
CA LEU A 351 4.74 8.90 -31.99
C LEU A 351 4.24 7.48 -32.29
N GLY A 352 2.96 7.27 -32.59
CA GLY A 352 2.44 5.97 -33.01
C GLY A 352 1.82 5.13 -31.90
N LEU A 353 1.50 5.71 -30.74
CA LEU A 353 0.66 5.08 -29.73
C LEU A 353 -0.83 5.21 -30.12
N GLY A 354 -1.59 4.13 -30.04
CA GLY A 354 -3.06 4.15 -30.17
C GLY A 354 -3.76 4.52 -28.86
N HIS A 355 -5.09 4.62 -28.86
CA HIS A 355 -5.86 4.69 -27.60
C HIS A 355 -5.73 3.40 -26.80
N ALA A 356 -6.03 3.45 -25.50
CA ALA A 356 -6.00 2.30 -24.59
C ALA A 356 -7.15 1.27 -24.81
N GLY A 357 -8.15 1.64 -25.62
CA GLY A 357 -9.23 0.75 -26.04
C GLY A 357 -9.74 1.02 -27.46
N ASP A 358 -10.77 0.27 -27.88
CA ASP A 358 -11.41 0.40 -29.20
C ASP A 358 -12.45 1.55 -29.22
N TYR A 359 -12.03 2.75 -28.81
CA TYR A 359 -12.86 3.96 -28.86
C TYR A 359 -12.16 5.10 -29.61
N ASN A 360 -12.95 6.07 -30.06
CA ASN A 360 -12.44 7.29 -30.68
C ASN A 360 -13.48 8.40 -30.56
N PHE A 361 -13.07 9.58 -30.06
CA PHE A 361 -13.90 10.76 -29.77
C PHE A 361 -15.06 10.57 -28.77
N THR A 362 -15.57 9.35 -28.57
CA THR A 362 -16.63 9.04 -27.61
C THR A 362 -16.28 7.75 -26.90
N LEU A 363 -16.26 7.78 -25.57
CA LEU A 363 -16.10 6.59 -24.75
C LEU A 363 -17.39 5.75 -24.85
N SER A 364 -17.23 4.44 -25.00
CA SER A 364 -18.31 3.47 -24.86
C SER A 364 -17.80 2.28 -24.07
N ASP A 365 -18.60 1.76 -23.13
CA ASP A 365 -18.20 0.63 -22.28
C ASP A 365 -17.70 -0.58 -23.09
N ALA A 366 -18.30 -0.84 -24.25
CA ALA A 366 -17.88 -1.93 -25.14
C ALA A 366 -16.51 -1.71 -25.83
N GLY A 367 -15.97 -0.50 -25.75
CA GLY A 367 -14.65 -0.13 -26.27
C GLY A 367 -13.55 -0.20 -25.20
N ILE A 368 -13.89 -0.32 -23.92
CA ILE A 368 -12.92 -0.56 -22.84
C ILE A 368 -12.55 -2.04 -22.89
N LEU A 369 -11.26 -2.32 -23.08
CA LEU A 369 -10.74 -3.69 -23.28
C LEU A 369 -10.00 -4.25 -22.08
N PHE A 370 -9.61 -3.37 -21.16
CA PHE A 370 -8.83 -3.68 -19.96
C PHE A 370 -9.48 -3.00 -18.77
N ASP A 371 -9.60 -3.70 -17.66
CA ASP A 371 -10.18 -3.16 -16.41
C ASP A 371 -9.37 -1.93 -15.94
N TYR A 372 -8.06 -1.95 -16.14
CA TYR A 372 -7.10 -0.88 -15.82
C TYR A 372 -6.91 0.16 -16.95
N ASP A 373 -7.84 0.25 -17.89
CA ASP A 373 -7.88 1.35 -18.86
C ASP A 373 -8.31 2.64 -18.13
N GLY A 374 -7.33 3.44 -17.71
CA GLY A 374 -7.53 4.71 -17.01
C GLY A 374 -6.37 5.67 -17.22
N GLN A 375 -6.62 6.99 -17.10
CA GLN A 375 -5.58 8.02 -17.26
C GLN A 375 -4.49 7.99 -16.19
N ASP A 376 -4.73 7.29 -15.09
CA ASP A 376 -3.76 6.94 -14.04
C ASP A 376 -2.72 5.92 -14.50
N VAL A 377 -3.05 5.14 -15.53
CA VAL A 377 -2.17 4.13 -16.10
C VAL A 377 -1.61 4.54 -17.46
N SER A 378 -2.43 5.20 -18.28
CA SER A 378 -2.07 5.66 -19.63
C SER A 378 -2.77 6.97 -19.97
N ILE A 379 -2.01 7.99 -20.34
CA ILE A 379 -2.56 9.24 -20.86
C ILE A 379 -3.31 9.03 -22.18
N MET A 380 -3.12 7.89 -22.86
CA MET A 380 -3.86 7.50 -24.07
C MET A 380 -5.28 7.01 -23.79
N SER A 381 -5.66 6.87 -22.51
CA SER A 381 -7.01 6.51 -22.08
C SER A 381 -7.98 7.70 -22.12
N TYR A 382 -9.24 7.40 -22.41
CA TYR A 382 -10.36 8.35 -22.27
C TYR A 382 -11.14 8.17 -20.96
N VAL A 383 -10.77 7.18 -20.14
CA VAL A 383 -11.44 6.87 -18.88
C VAL A 383 -10.87 7.78 -17.80
N ASP A 384 -11.74 8.61 -17.21
CA ASP A 384 -11.41 9.47 -16.08
C ASP A 384 -11.12 8.59 -14.85
N PRO A 385 -9.96 8.73 -14.19
CA PRO A 385 -9.57 7.88 -13.06
C PRO A 385 -10.59 7.93 -11.93
N SER A 386 -11.18 9.10 -11.65
CA SER A 386 -12.23 9.27 -10.61
C SER A 386 -13.52 8.49 -10.86
N THR A 387 -13.67 7.89 -12.04
CA THR A 387 -14.80 7.04 -12.42
C THR A 387 -14.40 5.59 -12.68
N ASN A 388 -13.10 5.27 -12.66
CA ASN A 388 -12.62 3.92 -12.85
C ASN A 388 -12.59 3.17 -11.50
N SER A 389 -13.52 2.24 -11.31
CA SER A 389 -13.59 1.43 -10.09
C SER A 389 -12.51 0.36 -9.97
N ASP A 390 -11.70 0.16 -11.01
CA ASP A 390 -10.68 -0.91 -11.04
C ASP A 390 -9.29 -0.44 -10.63
N THR A 391 -9.04 0.88 -10.56
CA THR A 391 -7.75 1.47 -10.20
C THR A 391 -7.76 2.32 -8.92
N ASP A 392 -8.93 2.50 -8.29
CA ASP A 392 -9.18 3.23 -7.04
C ASP A 392 -8.70 4.69 -7.00
N ALA A 393 -8.20 5.23 -8.12
CA ALA A 393 -7.79 6.62 -8.26
C ALA A 393 -8.99 7.58 -8.18
N ASP A 394 -8.84 8.72 -7.50
CA ASP A 394 -9.95 9.67 -7.23
C ASP A 394 -9.75 11.08 -7.81
N TRP A 395 -8.82 11.19 -8.75
CA TRP A 395 -8.47 12.43 -9.47
C TRP A 395 -8.88 12.37 -10.94
N GLY A 396 -8.89 13.52 -11.63
CA GLY A 396 -9.35 13.61 -13.02
C GLY A 396 -10.12 14.89 -13.32
N ASP A 397 -11.01 14.87 -14.32
CA ASP A 397 -11.76 16.05 -14.79
C ASP A 397 -12.62 16.67 -13.68
N SER A 398 -13.19 15.82 -12.82
CA SER A 398 -14.07 16.23 -11.72
C SER A 398 -13.38 17.18 -10.73
N ASN A 399 -12.07 17.02 -10.53
CA ASN A 399 -11.24 17.82 -9.63
C ASN A 399 -10.24 18.72 -10.38
N GLY A 400 -10.15 18.58 -11.70
CA GLY A 400 -9.25 19.30 -12.60
C GLY A 400 -7.78 19.01 -12.29
N THR A 401 -7.45 17.72 -12.17
CA THR A 401 -6.10 17.20 -11.98
C THR A 401 -5.76 16.37 -13.20
N TYR A 402 -4.65 16.69 -13.86
CA TYR A 402 -4.21 16.02 -15.09
C TYR A 402 -2.76 15.54 -14.98
N PRO A 403 -2.38 14.46 -15.68
CA PRO A 403 -1.01 13.98 -15.72
C PRO A 403 -0.01 15.04 -16.22
N LEU A 404 1.12 15.16 -15.52
CA LEU A 404 2.24 16.04 -15.87
C LEU A 404 3.27 15.37 -16.80
N THR A 405 3.25 14.05 -16.84
CA THR A 405 4.16 13.19 -17.60
C THR A 405 3.37 12.10 -18.32
N PRO A 406 3.95 11.39 -19.30
CA PRO A 406 3.48 10.07 -19.69
C PRO A 406 3.38 9.16 -18.45
N MET A 407 2.37 8.29 -18.41
CA MET A 407 2.15 7.34 -17.31
C MET A 407 2.83 5.99 -17.62
N LEU A 408 2.80 5.04 -16.68
CA LEU A 408 3.58 3.80 -16.77
C LEU A 408 3.42 3.05 -18.11
N ALA A 409 2.18 2.81 -18.56
CA ALA A 409 1.95 2.06 -19.80
C ALA A 409 2.42 2.84 -21.04
N ASP A 410 2.32 4.18 -21.01
CA ASP A 410 2.79 5.05 -22.09
C ASP A 410 4.31 4.99 -22.23
N ILE A 411 5.02 5.06 -21.10
CA ILE A 411 6.48 4.97 -21.04
C ILE A 411 6.94 3.62 -21.59
N PHE A 412 6.33 2.51 -21.14
CA PHE A 412 6.65 1.19 -21.68
C PHE A 412 6.40 1.10 -23.19
N ALA A 413 5.25 1.58 -23.66
CA ALA A 413 4.89 1.52 -25.07
C ALA A 413 5.85 2.36 -25.93
N ALA A 414 6.22 3.55 -25.48
CA ALA A 414 7.20 4.39 -26.17
C ALA A 414 8.60 3.75 -26.18
N ARG A 415 9.04 3.13 -25.07
CA ARG A 415 10.30 2.39 -25.00
C ARG A 415 10.32 1.14 -25.89
N ILE A 416 9.18 0.48 -26.12
CA ILE A 416 9.07 -0.60 -27.11
C ILE A 416 9.29 -0.08 -28.53
N LEU A 417 8.73 1.08 -28.86
CA LEU A 417 8.83 1.66 -30.20
C LEU A 417 10.19 2.30 -30.50
N TYR A 418 10.76 3.00 -29.52
CA TYR A 418 11.93 3.87 -29.72
C TYR A 418 13.16 3.44 -28.93
N GLY A 419 13.00 2.68 -27.85
CA GLY A 419 14.07 2.38 -26.90
C GLY A 419 14.02 3.27 -25.66
N THR A 420 14.86 2.95 -24.68
CA THR A 420 15.01 3.73 -23.44
C THR A 420 15.83 4.98 -23.70
N ALA A 421 15.38 6.12 -23.17
CA ALA A 421 16.09 7.40 -23.25
C ALA A 421 17.54 7.31 -22.72
N ASP A 422 18.36 8.28 -23.11
CA ASP A 422 19.63 8.56 -22.42
C ASP A 422 19.37 8.84 -20.93
N PRO A 423 20.29 8.47 -20.01
CA PRO A 423 20.08 8.64 -18.57
C PRO A 423 19.68 10.07 -18.17
N VAL A 424 18.51 10.21 -17.56
CA VAL A 424 17.97 11.48 -17.07
C VAL A 424 18.15 11.60 -15.57
N ARG A 425 18.32 12.84 -15.10
CA ARG A 425 18.32 13.19 -13.66
C ARG A 425 19.32 12.42 -12.78
N THR A 426 20.41 11.89 -13.36
CA THR A 426 21.53 11.11 -12.74
C THR A 426 22.25 11.65 -11.47
N GLY A 427 21.82 12.78 -10.89
CA GLY A 427 22.31 13.25 -9.59
C GLY A 427 21.15 13.46 -8.64
N ASN A 428 21.44 13.72 -7.36
CA ASN A 428 20.40 13.81 -6.33
C ASN A 428 19.26 14.78 -6.70
N THR A 429 18.06 14.24 -6.84
CA THR A 429 16.85 14.94 -7.24
C THR A 429 15.85 14.98 -6.09
N THR A 430 15.22 16.14 -5.89
CA THR A 430 14.08 16.27 -4.96
C THR A 430 12.83 16.48 -5.79
N TYR A 431 11.88 15.55 -5.67
CA TYR A 431 10.55 15.60 -6.26
C TYR A 431 9.55 16.06 -5.20
N GLY A 432 8.58 16.88 -5.60
CA GLY A 432 7.59 17.44 -4.68
C GLY A 432 7.96 18.84 -4.18
N HIS A 433 7.67 19.11 -2.91
CA HIS A 433 8.04 20.36 -2.24
C HIS A 433 9.56 20.50 -2.22
N ASN A 434 10.05 21.74 -2.18
CA ASN A 434 11.48 22.03 -2.14
C ASN A 434 12.28 21.45 -3.33
N THR A 435 11.61 21.16 -4.46
CA THR A 435 12.27 20.56 -5.62
C THR A 435 13.49 21.36 -6.08
N ASN A 436 14.56 20.64 -6.41
CA ASN A 436 15.76 21.24 -6.99
C ASN A 436 15.71 21.34 -8.52
N LEU A 437 14.71 20.71 -9.14
CA LEU A 437 14.45 20.80 -10.58
C LEU A 437 14.04 22.23 -10.96
N LYS A 438 14.39 22.64 -12.17
CA LYS A 438 14.05 23.98 -12.71
C LYS A 438 12.95 23.93 -13.76
N ASP A 439 12.63 22.73 -14.20
CA ASP A 439 11.52 22.48 -15.08
C ASP A 439 10.20 22.69 -14.31
N ALA A 440 9.28 23.41 -14.96
CA ALA A 440 8.01 23.83 -14.40
C ALA A 440 7.06 22.65 -14.12
N ARG A 441 7.24 21.50 -14.81
CA ARG A 441 6.46 20.27 -14.57
C ARG A 441 6.63 19.72 -13.16
N TRP A 442 7.73 20.04 -12.49
CA TRP A 442 8.05 19.52 -11.16
C TRP A 442 7.75 20.51 -10.03
N GLN A 443 7.29 21.73 -10.34
CA GLN A 443 7.03 22.78 -9.35
C GLN A 443 5.62 22.63 -8.74
N ILE A 444 5.39 21.55 -7.98
CA ILE A 444 4.05 21.25 -7.45
C ILE A 444 3.55 22.29 -6.43
N ASP A 445 4.45 23.07 -5.81
CA ASP A 445 4.11 24.19 -4.92
C ASP A 445 3.23 25.24 -5.62
N ASP A 446 3.42 25.42 -6.94
CA ASP A 446 2.63 26.34 -7.76
C ASP A 446 1.28 25.73 -8.20
N MET A 447 1.17 24.39 -8.20
CA MET A 447 0.01 23.63 -8.67
C MET A 447 -0.94 23.20 -7.54
N GLY A 448 -0.45 23.21 -6.29
CA GLY A 448 -1.18 22.73 -5.12
C GLY A 448 -1.44 21.21 -5.19
N ARG A 449 -2.69 20.79 -5.01
CA ARG A 449 -3.09 19.38 -4.94
C ARG A 449 -3.38 18.75 -6.33
N LYS A 450 -3.12 19.47 -7.42
CA LYS A 450 -3.59 19.12 -8.77
C LYS A 450 -2.46 18.58 -9.64
N PHE A 451 -1.92 17.43 -9.25
CA PHE A 451 -0.93 16.74 -10.07
C PHE A 451 -1.17 15.23 -10.09
N ALA A 452 -0.84 14.63 -11.23
CA ALA A 452 -0.58 13.21 -11.35
C ALA A 452 0.68 13.02 -12.22
N MET A 453 1.49 11.99 -11.98
CA MET A 453 2.72 11.76 -12.75
C MET A 453 3.31 10.37 -12.55
N THR A 454 4.20 9.97 -13.45
CA THR A 454 5.17 8.90 -13.26
C THR A 454 6.58 9.50 -13.20
N ILE A 455 7.34 9.16 -12.16
CA ILE A 455 8.75 9.55 -12.03
C ILE A 455 9.63 8.57 -12.80
N VAL A 456 10.56 9.11 -13.59
CA VAL A 456 11.70 8.41 -14.17
C VAL A 456 12.97 9.09 -13.68
N ASP A 457 13.89 8.34 -13.08
CA ASP A 457 15.21 8.81 -12.65
C ASP A 457 16.25 7.70 -12.85
N ASP A 458 17.41 8.05 -13.41
CA ASP A 458 18.49 7.11 -13.72
C ASP A 458 19.68 7.19 -12.75
N GLY A 459 19.52 7.92 -11.64
CA GLY A 459 20.31 7.69 -10.44
C GLY A 459 20.59 8.94 -9.63
N GLY A 460 21.16 8.73 -8.45
CA GLY A 460 21.35 9.81 -7.50
C GLY A 460 21.11 9.28 -6.10
N ARG A 461 20.74 10.21 -5.22
CA ARG A 461 20.04 9.89 -3.97
C ARG A 461 18.84 10.82 -3.94
N ASP A 462 17.70 10.25 -4.26
CA ASP A 462 16.53 11.01 -4.68
C ASP A 462 15.51 11.02 -3.56
N THR A 463 14.70 12.08 -3.52
CA THR A 463 13.79 12.36 -2.40
C THR A 463 12.40 12.66 -2.92
N LEU A 464 11.40 11.93 -2.44
CA LEU A 464 10.01 12.41 -2.44
C LEU A 464 9.83 13.31 -1.23
N ASP A 465 9.62 14.60 -1.43
CA ASP A 465 9.39 15.58 -0.36
C ASP A 465 7.95 16.09 -0.41
N PHE A 466 7.10 15.57 0.47
CA PHE A 466 5.71 15.98 0.58
C PHE A 466 5.39 16.82 1.83
N SER A 467 6.44 17.42 2.41
CA SER A 467 6.40 18.10 3.72
C SER A 467 5.43 19.28 3.82
N GLY A 468 4.97 19.83 2.69
CA GLY A 468 4.00 20.91 2.68
C GLY A 468 2.53 20.47 2.71
N PHE A 469 2.25 19.16 2.63
CA PHE A 469 0.89 18.64 2.74
C PHE A 469 0.46 18.37 4.19
N ARG A 470 -0.87 18.44 4.40
CA ARG A 470 -1.52 18.16 5.69
C ARG A 470 -2.43 16.94 5.66
N GLN A 471 -2.67 16.42 4.46
CA GLN A 471 -3.39 15.19 4.24
C GLN A 471 -2.48 14.03 4.62
N ASP A 472 -3.09 12.88 4.86
CA ASP A 472 -2.38 11.62 4.99
C ASP A 472 -1.77 11.27 3.62
N GLN A 473 -0.49 10.92 3.61
CA GLN A 473 0.24 10.44 2.45
C GLN A 473 0.41 8.93 2.52
N VAL A 474 0.33 8.28 1.37
CA VAL A 474 0.67 6.86 1.22
C VAL A 474 1.81 6.80 0.21
N LEU A 475 3.05 6.67 0.69
CA LEU A 475 4.26 6.76 -0.12
C LEU A 475 4.92 5.39 -0.24
N ASN A 476 5.03 4.88 -1.45
CA ASN A 476 5.74 3.64 -1.75
C ASN A 476 6.92 3.93 -2.68
N LEU A 477 8.14 3.65 -2.22
CA LEU A 477 9.37 3.91 -2.97
C LEU A 477 9.73 2.79 -3.96
N THR A 478 8.94 1.71 -4.03
CA THR A 478 9.22 0.58 -4.92
C THR A 478 8.94 0.94 -6.37
N GLY A 479 9.86 0.60 -7.28
CA GLY A 479 9.65 0.77 -8.72
C GLY A 479 8.41 0.03 -9.21
N GLY A 480 7.58 0.70 -10.01
CA GLY A 480 6.29 0.20 -10.50
C GLY A 480 5.12 0.39 -9.52
N SER A 481 5.36 0.94 -8.34
CA SER A 481 4.30 1.22 -7.36
C SER A 481 3.62 2.57 -7.58
N PHE A 482 2.47 2.72 -6.94
CA PHE A 482 1.71 3.96 -6.84
C PHE A 482 1.74 4.48 -5.42
N SER A 483 1.63 5.79 -5.30
CA SER A 483 1.53 6.56 -4.08
C SER A 483 0.32 7.49 -4.17
N SER A 484 -0.29 7.73 -3.01
CA SER A 484 -1.43 8.63 -2.84
C SER A 484 -0.94 9.90 -2.16
N VAL A 485 -0.97 11.01 -2.89
CA VAL A 485 -0.30 12.24 -2.47
C VAL A 485 -1.22 13.45 -2.53
N GLY A 486 -1.14 14.30 -1.50
CA GLY A 486 -1.93 15.51 -1.40
C GLY A 486 -3.42 15.21 -1.28
N GLY A 487 -3.79 14.05 -0.73
CA GLY A 487 -5.16 13.55 -0.61
C GLY A 487 -5.84 13.28 -1.95
N ASN A 488 -5.08 12.91 -2.97
CA ASN A 488 -5.58 12.12 -4.10
C ASN A 488 -5.04 10.69 -3.95
N THR A 489 -5.77 9.70 -4.46
CA THR A 489 -5.39 8.29 -4.48
C THR A 489 -4.65 7.95 -5.77
N ASN A 490 -3.54 7.20 -5.66
CA ASN A 490 -2.81 6.64 -6.81
C ASN A 490 -2.44 7.68 -7.89
N ASN A 491 -2.06 8.89 -7.50
CA ASN A 491 -1.71 9.97 -8.45
C ASN A 491 -0.20 10.04 -8.74
N LEU A 492 0.65 9.34 -8.00
CA LEU A 492 2.09 9.34 -8.22
C LEU A 492 2.59 7.91 -8.45
N ALA A 493 3.19 7.65 -9.60
CA ALA A 493 3.85 6.38 -9.89
C ALA A 493 5.37 6.54 -9.98
N ILE A 494 6.10 5.45 -9.75
CA ILE A 494 7.54 5.36 -9.97
C ILE A 494 7.80 4.32 -11.07
N MET A 495 8.65 4.62 -12.04
CA MET A 495 8.99 3.66 -13.09
C MET A 495 9.78 2.47 -12.52
N LEU A 496 9.64 1.29 -13.14
CA LEU A 496 10.21 0.02 -12.66
C LEU A 496 11.75 0.03 -12.49
N ASP A 497 12.45 0.79 -13.33
CA ASP A 497 13.92 0.95 -13.29
C ASP A 497 14.38 2.19 -12.52
N THR A 498 13.45 2.94 -11.93
CA THR A 498 13.75 4.09 -11.08
C THR A 498 13.86 3.67 -9.62
N VAL A 499 14.90 4.17 -8.95
CA VAL A 499 15.11 3.97 -7.52
C VAL A 499 14.99 5.32 -6.83
N ILE A 500 14.15 5.40 -5.81
CA ILE A 500 14.07 6.56 -4.91
C ILE A 500 14.45 6.11 -3.51
N GLU A 501 15.41 6.79 -2.89
CA GLU A 501 15.94 6.38 -1.58
C GLU A 501 15.24 7.07 -0.42
N ASN A 502 14.75 8.29 -0.59
CA ASN A 502 14.29 9.10 0.53
C ASN A 502 12.83 9.52 0.36
N ALA A 503 12.09 9.56 1.48
CA ALA A 503 10.73 10.07 1.55
C ALA A 503 10.55 10.97 2.76
N VAL A 504 9.79 12.04 2.58
CA VAL A 504 9.27 12.89 3.65
C VAL A 504 7.76 12.95 3.47
N GLY A 505 7.02 12.56 4.51
CA GLY A 505 5.58 12.72 4.63
C GLY A 505 5.22 14.20 4.78
N GLY A 506 4.41 14.54 5.77
CA GLY A 506 3.87 15.88 5.99
C GLY A 506 3.46 16.10 7.43
N THR A 507 2.25 16.62 7.61
CA THR A 507 1.63 16.78 8.94
C THR A 507 0.37 15.93 9.12
N GLY A 508 0.17 14.93 8.25
CA GLY A 508 -0.95 14.00 8.31
C GLY A 508 -0.51 12.68 8.94
N ASP A 509 -1.43 11.73 9.09
CA ASP A 509 -1.07 10.38 9.56
C ASP A 509 -0.55 9.59 8.34
N ASP A 510 0.76 9.62 8.11
CA ASP A 510 1.37 9.17 6.86
C ASP A 510 1.80 7.69 6.92
N THR A 511 1.76 7.00 5.78
CA THR A 511 2.32 5.65 5.64
C THR A 511 3.41 5.63 4.57
N LEU A 512 4.63 5.24 4.96
CA LEU A 512 5.83 5.26 4.13
C LEU A 512 6.45 3.85 4.03
N TRP A 513 6.61 3.35 2.80
CA TRP A 513 7.35 2.12 2.50
C TRP A 513 8.63 2.43 1.72
N GLY A 514 9.75 1.95 2.25
CA GLY A 514 11.03 1.85 1.58
C GLY A 514 11.04 0.79 0.48
N ASN A 515 12.24 0.52 -0.03
CA ASN A 515 12.51 -0.45 -1.08
C ASN A 515 13.78 -1.24 -0.73
N ALA A 516 14.52 -1.72 -1.72
CA ALA A 516 15.74 -2.49 -1.48
C ALA A 516 17.01 -1.65 -1.28
N ALA A 517 16.91 -0.33 -1.42
CA ALA A 517 18.01 0.60 -1.24
C ALA A 517 18.17 0.98 0.23
N ALA A 518 19.28 1.65 0.57
CA ALA A 518 19.42 2.25 1.90
C ALA A 518 18.57 3.52 1.99
N ASN A 519 17.37 3.38 2.56
CA ASN A 519 16.35 4.40 2.58
C ASN A 519 16.48 5.39 3.73
N ARG A 520 15.96 6.60 3.54
CA ARG A 520 15.69 7.54 4.64
C ARG A 520 14.22 7.95 4.60
N LEU A 521 13.45 7.49 5.57
CA LEU A 521 12.03 7.76 5.70
C LEU A 521 11.79 8.70 6.87
N GLN A 522 11.00 9.74 6.65
CA GLN A 522 10.64 10.71 7.68
C GLN A 522 9.12 10.95 7.64
N GLY A 523 8.41 10.60 8.72
CA GLY A 523 6.96 10.78 8.85
C GLY A 523 6.60 12.26 8.93
N GLY A 524 6.88 12.88 10.07
CA GLY A 524 6.72 14.32 10.25
C GLY A 524 5.95 14.66 11.53
N GLU A 525 4.78 15.25 11.38
CA GLU A 525 3.79 15.33 12.46
C GLU A 525 2.62 14.43 12.09
N GLY A 526 1.99 13.79 13.07
CA GLY A 526 0.91 12.82 12.80
C GLY A 526 1.27 11.47 13.38
N ASN A 527 0.35 10.52 13.32
CA ASN A 527 0.65 9.15 13.72
C ASN A 527 1.14 8.38 12.50
N ASP A 528 2.45 8.26 12.35
CA ASP A 528 3.05 7.78 11.10
C ASP A 528 3.43 6.29 11.16
N ASP A 529 3.23 5.58 10.05
CA ASP A 529 3.64 4.19 9.86
C ASP A 529 4.80 4.11 8.86
N LEU A 530 5.99 3.73 9.32
CA LEU A 530 7.23 3.68 8.53
C LEU A 530 7.79 2.27 8.42
N TYR A 531 8.08 1.84 7.19
CA TYR A 531 8.55 0.49 6.87
C TYR A 531 9.83 0.56 6.01
N GLY A 532 10.98 0.11 6.53
CA GLY A 532 12.28 0.18 5.84
C GLY A 532 12.42 -0.79 4.66
N ALA A 533 11.81 -1.97 4.77
CA ALA A 533 11.88 -3.08 3.82
C ALA A 533 13.23 -3.82 3.85
N THR A 534 14.10 -3.67 2.86
CA THR A 534 15.43 -4.29 2.92
C THR A 534 16.48 -3.24 2.68
N GLY A 535 17.52 -3.17 3.49
CA GLY A 535 18.47 -2.09 3.28
C GLY A 535 19.34 -1.84 4.48
N ALA A 536 19.79 -0.61 4.61
CA ALA A 536 20.38 -0.11 5.83
C ALA A 536 19.75 1.25 6.04
N ASP A 537 18.58 1.22 6.66
CA ASP A 537 17.59 2.27 6.55
C ASP A 537 17.66 3.21 7.73
N THR A 538 17.14 4.42 7.53
CA THR A 538 16.97 5.40 8.60
C THR A 538 15.52 5.83 8.64
N LEU A 539 14.80 5.43 9.70
CA LEU A 539 13.40 5.74 9.90
C LEU A 539 13.28 6.76 11.04
N ILE A 540 12.53 7.83 10.79
CA ILE A 540 12.28 8.92 11.74
C ILE A 540 10.78 9.17 11.79
N GLY A 541 10.13 8.84 12.90
CA GLY A 541 8.69 9.06 13.11
C GLY A 541 8.39 10.55 13.14
N GLY A 542 8.78 11.21 14.22
CA GLY A 542 8.75 12.66 14.33
C GLY A 542 8.00 13.12 15.57
N ARG A 543 6.76 13.59 15.39
CA ARG A 543 5.87 14.00 16.48
C ARG A 543 4.62 13.13 16.44
N ASP A 544 4.06 12.91 17.63
CA ASP A 544 2.86 12.12 17.86
C ASP A 544 3.19 10.62 17.81
N LYS A 545 2.21 9.71 17.75
CA LYS A 545 2.48 8.29 17.99
C LYS A 545 2.85 7.60 16.69
N ASP A 546 4.08 7.13 16.59
CA ASP A 546 4.58 6.51 15.36
C ASP A 546 4.78 5.00 15.50
N MET A 547 4.68 4.26 14.38
CA MET A 547 5.13 2.87 14.26
C MET A 547 6.25 2.77 13.23
N LEU A 548 7.43 2.35 13.69
CA LEU A 548 8.61 2.17 12.85
C LEU A 548 9.00 0.69 12.80
N SER A 549 9.21 0.19 11.58
CA SER A 549 9.70 -1.17 11.33
C SER A 549 10.86 -1.14 10.34
N GLY A 550 12.08 -1.39 10.80
CA GLY A 550 13.28 -1.48 9.95
C GLY A 550 13.17 -2.63 8.94
N GLN A 551 12.71 -3.79 9.42
CA GLN A 551 12.63 -5.06 8.67
C GLN A 551 14.02 -5.64 8.46
N ASN A 552 14.48 -5.90 7.23
CA ASN A 552 15.77 -6.56 7.03
C ASN A 552 16.85 -5.51 6.82
N GLY A 553 17.88 -5.46 7.67
CA GLY A 553 18.93 -4.50 7.43
C GLY A 553 19.83 -4.23 8.61
N ARG A 554 20.63 -3.19 8.48
CA ARG A 554 21.19 -2.52 9.65
C ARG A 554 20.54 -1.17 9.70
N ASP A 555 19.54 -1.05 10.55
CA ASP A 555 18.64 0.08 10.54
C ASP A 555 18.88 1.01 11.72
N VAL A 556 18.49 2.26 11.51
CA VAL A 556 18.49 3.31 12.53
C VAL A 556 17.07 3.84 12.66
N LEU A 557 16.41 3.55 13.78
CA LEU A 557 15.05 3.98 14.05
C LEU A 557 15.05 5.05 15.14
N SER A 558 14.33 6.13 14.91
CA SER A 558 14.09 7.20 15.88
C SER A 558 12.60 7.52 15.94
N GLY A 559 11.94 7.20 17.06
CA GLY A 559 10.52 7.51 17.27
C GLY A 559 10.29 9.03 17.34
N GLY A 560 11.01 9.70 18.24
CA GLY A 560 11.09 11.16 18.27
C GLY A 560 10.33 11.73 19.45
N LYS A 561 9.09 12.18 19.27
CA LYS A 561 8.24 12.64 20.36
C LYS A 561 6.91 11.93 20.23
N GLY A 562 6.50 11.17 21.24
CA GLY A 562 5.32 10.38 21.03
C GLY A 562 5.12 9.31 22.06
N ARG A 563 4.31 8.34 21.70
CA ARG A 563 4.35 7.00 22.28
C ARG A 563 4.62 6.12 21.09
N ASP A 564 5.88 5.77 20.87
CA ASP A 564 6.29 5.19 19.61
C ASP A 564 6.45 3.67 19.74
N ILE A 565 6.25 2.96 18.64
CA ILE A 565 6.48 1.52 18.55
C ILE A 565 7.62 1.28 17.57
N LEU A 566 8.74 0.75 18.06
CA LEU A 566 9.93 0.50 17.26
C LEU A 566 10.20 -1.00 17.14
N LYS A 567 10.35 -1.47 15.90
CA LYS A 567 10.77 -2.83 15.54
C LYS A 567 12.01 -2.71 14.66
N GLY A 568 13.18 -3.12 15.18
CA GLY A 568 14.39 -3.19 14.36
C GLY A 568 14.18 -4.15 13.20
N GLY A 569 14.02 -5.42 13.54
CA GLY A 569 13.79 -6.49 12.57
C GLY A 569 15.00 -7.39 12.55
N VAL A 570 15.40 -7.87 11.37
CA VAL A 570 16.59 -8.73 11.20
C VAL A 570 17.81 -7.86 10.95
N GLY A 571 18.90 -8.15 11.66
CA GLY A 571 20.19 -7.49 11.54
C GLY A 571 20.43 -6.50 12.67
N ASN A 572 21.65 -5.96 12.74
CA ASN A 572 22.09 -5.24 13.94
C ASN A 572 21.60 -3.79 13.97
N ASP A 573 20.52 -3.52 14.69
CA ASP A 573 19.83 -2.25 14.63
C ASP A 573 20.18 -1.28 15.76
N ARG A 574 19.95 0.01 15.51
CA ARG A 574 20.05 1.08 16.50
C ARG A 574 18.70 1.74 16.68
N LEU A 575 18.16 1.67 17.89
CA LEU A 575 16.84 2.18 18.23
C LEU A 575 16.95 3.35 19.24
N GLU A 576 16.17 4.39 18.98
CA GLU A 576 16.00 5.57 19.85
C GLU A 576 14.50 5.86 19.97
N GLY A 577 13.93 5.73 21.17
CA GLY A 577 12.50 5.99 21.39
C GLY A 577 12.21 7.49 21.29
N GLY A 578 13.04 8.29 21.95
CA GLY A 578 12.91 9.73 22.03
C GLY A 578 12.17 10.17 23.30
N ASN A 579 11.34 11.21 23.19
CA ASN A 579 10.53 11.65 24.32
C ASN A 579 9.18 10.95 24.29
N GLY A 580 8.93 10.08 25.25
CA GLY A 580 7.68 9.34 25.20
C GLY A 580 7.55 8.29 26.27
N ILE A 581 6.51 7.47 26.14
CA ILE A 581 6.54 6.10 26.61
C ILE A 581 6.68 5.27 25.35
N ASP A 582 7.84 4.69 25.11
CA ASP A 582 8.08 4.00 23.85
C ASP A 582 8.08 2.48 24.05
N ARG A 583 7.69 1.74 23.02
CA ARG A 583 7.64 0.27 23.01
C ARG A 583 8.61 -0.27 21.96
N PHE A 584 9.64 -0.94 22.41
CA PHE A 584 10.61 -1.64 21.57
C PHE A 584 10.21 -3.11 21.47
N VAL A 585 9.88 -3.58 20.26
CA VAL A 585 9.29 -4.91 20.04
C VAL A 585 10.28 -5.86 19.40
N PHE A 586 10.44 -7.02 20.01
CA PHE A 586 11.43 -8.02 19.63
C PHE A 586 10.78 -9.39 19.37
N LYS A 587 11.14 -9.99 18.23
CA LYS A 587 10.76 -11.36 17.80
C LYS A 587 12.02 -12.12 17.39
N THR A 588 12.01 -13.45 17.47
CA THR A 588 13.20 -14.26 17.13
C THR A 588 13.92 -13.81 15.86
N GLY A 589 15.26 -13.78 15.87
CA GLY A 589 16.07 -13.49 14.69
C GLY A 589 16.50 -12.04 14.51
N TRP A 590 16.51 -11.22 15.58
CA TRP A 590 16.93 -9.81 15.49
C TRP A 590 18.45 -9.58 15.55
N ASP A 591 19.28 -10.61 15.66
CA ASP A 591 20.73 -10.45 15.78
C ASP A 591 21.13 -9.54 16.97
N VAL A 592 21.97 -8.50 16.77
CA VAL A 592 22.51 -7.69 17.87
C VAL A 592 22.04 -6.24 17.77
N ASP A 593 21.04 -5.91 18.60
CA ASP A 593 20.38 -4.61 18.64
C ASP A 593 20.85 -3.74 19.79
N THR A 594 20.73 -2.43 19.63
CA THR A 594 21.07 -1.44 20.65
C THR A 594 19.96 -0.41 20.82
N ILE A 595 19.39 -0.31 22.03
CA ILE A 595 18.53 0.81 22.44
C ILE A 595 19.38 1.83 23.18
N THR A 596 19.27 3.09 22.77
CA THR A 596 20.29 4.10 23.11
C THR A 596 19.84 5.14 24.14
N ASP A 597 18.55 5.18 24.44
CA ASP A 597 17.91 6.16 25.31
C ASP A 597 16.84 5.58 26.22
N PHE A 598 16.78 4.25 26.37
CA PHE A 598 15.75 3.55 27.17
C PHE A 598 15.55 4.18 28.55
N ASP A 599 14.38 4.77 28.78
CA ASP A 599 14.01 5.33 30.08
C ASP A 599 13.40 4.24 30.95
N ALA A 600 14.18 3.73 31.90
CA ALA A 600 13.75 2.79 32.93
C ALA A 600 13.25 3.47 34.22
N ARG A 601 13.08 4.80 34.28
CA ARG A 601 12.92 5.54 35.54
C ARG A 601 11.65 6.39 35.58
N GLY A 602 10.62 5.94 36.29
CA GLY A 602 9.49 6.80 36.65
C GLY A 602 8.17 6.07 36.74
N LEU A 603 7.07 6.82 36.78
CA LEU A 603 5.70 6.29 36.67
C LEU A 603 5.26 6.10 35.20
N ILE A 604 6.07 6.61 34.27
CA ILE A 604 5.92 6.69 32.81
C ILE A 604 7.35 6.41 32.33
N HIS A 605 7.56 5.28 31.67
CA HIS A 605 8.87 4.75 31.32
C HIS A 605 8.70 3.80 30.12
N ASP A 606 9.76 3.51 29.39
CA ASP A 606 9.69 2.71 28.17
C ASP A 606 9.36 1.24 28.46
N ARG A 607 9.06 0.50 27.39
CA ARG A 607 8.70 -0.92 27.43
C ARG A 607 9.49 -1.70 26.39
N ILE A 608 9.99 -2.87 26.79
CA ILE A 608 10.54 -3.87 25.88
C ILE A 608 9.54 -5.02 25.79
N ASP A 609 9.04 -5.25 24.60
CA ASP A 609 8.12 -6.34 24.31
C ASP A 609 8.87 -7.57 23.80
N LEU A 610 8.89 -8.60 24.65
CA LEU A 610 9.53 -9.89 24.44
C LEU A 610 8.51 -11.01 24.20
N SER A 611 7.21 -10.68 24.08
CA SER A 611 6.14 -11.67 23.89
C SER A 611 6.32 -12.53 22.65
N GLY A 612 7.03 -12.00 21.63
CA GLY A 612 7.36 -12.70 20.41
C GLY A 612 8.42 -13.79 20.53
N LEU A 613 9.11 -13.93 21.67
CA LEU A 613 10.21 -14.88 21.82
C LEU A 613 9.79 -16.29 22.22
N GLY A 614 8.75 -16.41 23.04
CA GLY A 614 8.33 -17.67 23.68
C GLY A 614 9.36 -18.32 24.63
N SER A 615 10.66 -18.00 24.49
CA SER A 615 11.77 -18.50 25.28
C SER A 615 11.94 -17.77 26.62
N VAL A 616 11.41 -16.54 26.71
CA VAL A 616 11.43 -15.71 27.92
C VAL A 616 10.03 -15.72 28.52
N THR A 617 9.84 -16.51 29.56
CA THR A 617 8.49 -16.82 30.10
C THR A 617 7.99 -15.83 31.17
N GLY A 618 8.77 -14.79 31.47
CA GLY A 618 8.42 -13.77 32.45
C GLY A 618 9.63 -13.13 33.14
N TRP A 619 9.35 -12.14 33.99
CA TRP A 619 10.39 -11.36 34.70
C TRP A 619 11.41 -12.20 35.47
N SER A 620 10.95 -13.26 36.16
CA SER A 620 11.85 -14.12 36.93
C SER A 620 12.79 -14.92 36.04
N ASP A 621 12.35 -15.28 34.84
CA ASP A 621 13.14 -16.00 33.86
C ASP A 621 14.18 -15.07 33.24
N LEU A 622 13.72 -13.93 32.70
CA LEU A 622 14.55 -12.85 32.16
C LEU A 622 15.69 -12.49 33.13
N LYS A 623 15.35 -12.17 34.38
CA LYS A 623 16.31 -11.71 35.39
C LYS A 623 17.36 -12.74 35.76
N ASN A 624 17.02 -14.03 35.76
CA ASN A 624 17.94 -15.07 36.22
C ASN A 624 18.75 -15.71 35.09
N ASN A 625 18.22 -15.69 33.85
CA ASN A 625 18.73 -16.51 32.75
C ASN A 625 19.14 -15.72 31.49
N HIS A 626 18.77 -14.44 31.41
CA HIS A 626 18.92 -13.64 30.19
C HIS A 626 19.54 -12.24 30.42
N LEU A 627 19.55 -11.70 31.64
CA LEU A 627 20.13 -10.38 31.92
C LEU A 627 21.58 -10.46 32.41
N GLU A 628 22.45 -9.72 31.72
CA GLU A 628 23.85 -9.54 32.09
C GLU A 628 24.23 -8.06 32.13
N ARG A 629 25.36 -7.76 32.81
CA ARG A 629 25.98 -6.43 32.77
C ARG A 629 27.23 -6.51 31.91
N ASP A 630 27.37 -5.58 30.98
CA ASP A 630 28.61 -5.40 30.23
C ASP A 630 28.98 -3.92 30.16
N GLY A 631 30.22 -3.57 30.46
CA GLY A 631 30.75 -2.21 30.24
C GLY A 631 30.09 -1.02 30.98
N GLY A 632 28.99 -1.21 31.70
CA GLY A 632 28.14 -0.12 32.22
C GLY A 632 26.68 -0.23 31.77
N ASP A 633 26.47 -0.96 30.68
CA ASP A 633 25.21 -1.24 30.00
C ASP A 633 24.54 -2.51 30.55
N VAL A 634 23.28 -2.72 30.15
CA VAL A 634 22.55 -4.00 30.36
C VAL A 634 22.47 -4.74 29.04
N VAL A 635 22.71 -6.04 29.07
CA VAL A 635 22.56 -6.92 27.91
C VAL A 635 21.45 -7.92 28.20
N ILE A 636 20.54 -8.10 27.25
CA ILE A 636 19.52 -9.15 27.24
C ILE A 636 19.93 -10.20 26.20
N ASP A 637 20.14 -11.43 26.64
CA ASP A 637 20.42 -12.58 25.77
C ASP A 637 19.11 -13.21 25.30
N GLY A 638 18.74 -12.99 24.02
CA GLY A 638 17.57 -13.58 23.37
C GLY A 638 17.71 -15.07 23.05
N LYS A 639 18.91 -15.64 23.24
CA LYS A 639 19.37 -16.95 22.75
C LYS A 639 19.58 -16.96 21.24
N HIS A 640 20.16 -18.06 20.74
CA HIS A 640 20.40 -18.29 19.30
C HIS A 640 21.29 -17.28 18.57
N GLY A 641 21.97 -16.38 19.29
CA GLY A 641 22.81 -15.33 18.71
C GLY A 641 22.22 -13.94 18.94
N ASP A 642 20.95 -13.86 19.33
CA ASP A 642 20.23 -12.62 19.55
C ASP A 642 20.66 -11.93 20.84
N GLN A 643 21.03 -10.65 20.76
CA GLN A 643 21.41 -9.82 21.89
C GLN A 643 20.78 -8.44 21.79
N LEU A 644 20.29 -7.92 22.91
CA LEU A 644 19.82 -6.54 23.02
C LEU A 644 20.67 -5.78 24.05
N VAL A 645 21.29 -4.68 23.62
CA VAL A 645 22.09 -3.81 24.48
C VAL A 645 21.29 -2.56 24.84
N LEU A 646 21.14 -2.31 26.14
CA LEU A 646 20.55 -1.09 26.69
C LEU A 646 21.66 -0.17 27.19
N VAL A 647 21.92 0.90 26.45
CA VAL A 647 23.03 1.83 26.72
C VAL A 647 22.73 2.68 27.95
N ASP A 648 23.71 2.83 28.85
CA ASP A 648 23.63 3.67 30.06
C ASP A 648 22.48 3.32 31.04
N VAL A 649 21.85 2.15 30.86
CA VAL A 649 20.84 1.60 31.77
C VAL A 649 21.53 0.77 32.85
N ARG A 650 21.14 0.97 34.11
CA ARG A 650 21.65 0.15 35.22
C ARG A 650 20.68 -0.99 35.48
N LEU A 651 21.19 -2.21 35.62
CA LEU A 651 20.37 -3.39 35.99
C LEU A 651 19.45 -3.21 37.22
N GLY A 652 19.83 -2.34 38.16
CA GLY A 652 19.00 -2.08 39.35
C GLY A 652 17.87 -1.07 39.13
N ASP A 653 17.84 -0.42 37.97
CA ASP A 653 16.78 0.50 37.56
C ASP A 653 15.65 -0.27 36.84
N LEU A 654 15.89 -1.51 36.37
CA LEU A 654 14.91 -2.34 35.67
C LEU A 654 14.00 -3.14 36.63
N ASP A 655 12.72 -3.20 36.33
CA ASP A 655 11.72 -4.05 36.99
C ASP A 655 10.74 -4.72 36.00
N LYS A 656 9.78 -5.49 36.53
CA LYS A 656 8.82 -6.25 35.70
C LYS A 656 7.97 -5.37 34.79
N GLY A 657 7.79 -4.10 35.15
CA GLY A 657 6.99 -3.13 34.44
C GLY A 657 7.67 -2.69 33.16
N ASP A 658 8.99 -2.78 33.04
CA ASP A 658 9.73 -2.43 31.82
C ASP A 658 9.54 -3.44 30.68
N PHE A 659 8.87 -4.58 30.95
CA PHE A 659 8.83 -5.71 30.02
C PHE A 659 7.41 -6.25 29.80
N ILE A 660 7.16 -6.71 28.58
CA ILE A 660 5.96 -7.45 28.17
C ILE A 660 6.42 -8.85 27.76
N PHE A 661 5.70 -9.90 28.19
CA PHE A 661 6.09 -11.31 28.05
C PHE A 661 4.96 -12.15 27.47
#